data_AF-A0A8R1U223-F1
#
_entry.id   AF-A0A8R1U223-F1
#
_cell.length_a   1.000
_cell.length_b   1.000
_cell.length_c   1.000
_cell.angle_alpha   90.00
_cell.angle_beta   90.00
_cell.angle_gamma   90.00
#
_symmetry.space_group_name_H-M   'P 1'
#
loop_
_entity.id
_entity.type
_entity.pdbx_description
1 polymer ?
#
loop_
_entity_poly.entity_id
_entity_poly.type
_entity_poly.pdbx_seq_one_letter_code
_entity_poly.pdbx_strand_id
1 'polypeptide(L)'
;MSIMVETLPKLDFTEALKDSPRFRQAILAHEQYFTKLDSKFNELLQLLNSLAEHGKNYVNDFYSLSIVISQLCYELLPQDPSLLLALKSLSDVFAQVVHIYKSFVEQSHLTIADSLISFLKNERSKVTETRCHFESLSNSLDEALAKRAAVHRARSTEIADARNALTAVGTCFAHTALDYVAQINIAHAHKDHIILDALWSFVKECNTFFIRGHMFFDEWTAVESSAVADTSSLLANKSKCVKRKMQDRHALVPKEVFLHPTGISPEDDVVMEGYLFKRATNAFKTWHRRWFQIKDNKLIYSHRSDEVETPTVMESDLKLCLVRPAPATFERTCCFELVTPTKNHLLQADSDTLCNAWMRALQRTIHYLHENDDTVFQLTAVKQINGGTSESGSTLQHDSFLAELRRIPGNEICADCCVESPKWASINLGILLCIECCGIHRSFGVQISKVRSLIMDMLESEQKKVLLALGNRAVNSIYLAHIPSVKIIPPRPVATSSRLVREAWIRAKYIERRFVRKCRERARKCAIIRTKATHRSSSNRVSSVDRYLSEPSSYLDNEQEQLTGYFSDTGWKSIEIPTEDNERKISACGSDSNLDLAHNKLSDIDRNNRAVFAATAGDTLELCRLIAEGFDVNTCLNDTTALHIAVEHDQSVAVEFLLLNGAKVNALNSSLNTALHIAASKACTLIVCQLMKRGADQRLKNRLNETPLDLAIEGKHADIVTLLRVQEMRDEFCDEFNNPMDETVDDVMQDISRKVDPSLR
;
A
#
# COMPACT_ATOMS: atom_id res chain seq x y z
N MET A 1 16.66 -45.99 29.85
CA MET A 1 16.83 -47.21 29.03
C MET A 1 18.19 -47.13 28.37
N SER A 2 19.16 -47.93 28.81
CA SER A 2 20.44 -48.05 28.12
C SER A 2 20.22 -48.87 26.85
N ILE A 3 19.87 -48.21 25.75
CA ILE A 3 19.86 -48.83 24.44
C ILE A 3 21.34 -49.05 24.11
N MET A 4 21.81 -50.29 24.24
CA MET A 4 23.09 -50.69 23.68
C MET A 4 23.00 -50.48 22.17
N VAL A 5 23.51 -49.35 21.69
CA VAL A 5 23.73 -49.14 20.27
C VAL A 5 24.82 -50.13 19.88
N GLU A 6 24.43 -51.25 19.25
CA GLU A 6 25.38 -52.20 18.67
C GLU A 6 26.30 -51.43 17.73
N THR A 7 27.53 -51.22 18.17
CA THR A 7 28.57 -50.60 17.35
C THR A 7 28.90 -51.56 16.22
N LEU A 8 28.57 -51.17 14.99
CA LEU A 8 28.96 -51.95 13.81
C LEU A 8 30.50 -52.08 13.79
N PRO A 9 31.05 -53.30 13.71
CA PRO A 9 32.49 -53.48 13.66
C PRO A 9 33.05 -52.83 12.38
N LYS A 10 34.27 -52.29 12.45
CA LYS A 10 34.97 -51.77 11.27
C LYS A 10 35.12 -52.90 10.24
N LEU A 11 34.81 -52.63 8.97
CA LEU A 11 35.00 -53.62 7.91
C LEU A 11 36.49 -53.93 7.76
N ASP A 12 36.83 -55.20 7.91
CA ASP A 12 38.18 -55.71 7.78
C ASP A 12 38.55 -55.87 6.30
N PHE A 13 39.62 -55.19 5.89
CA PHE A 13 40.17 -55.26 4.53
C PHE A 13 40.59 -56.69 4.14
N THR A 14 41.00 -57.53 5.10
CA THR A 14 41.44 -58.90 4.82
C THR A 14 40.27 -59.81 4.44
N GLU A 15 39.10 -59.61 5.05
CA GLU A 15 37.88 -60.34 4.70
C GLU A 15 37.31 -59.89 3.35
N ALA A 16 37.53 -58.62 2.97
CA ALA A 16 37.16 -58.10 1.66
C ALA A 16 37.88 -58.83 0.52
N LEU A 17 39.19 -59.10 0.69
CA LEU A 17 39.98 -59.85 -0.28
C LEU A 17 39.62 -61.33 -0.37
N LYS A 18 39.06 -61.91 0.71
CA LYS A 18 38.57 -63.31 0.72
C LYS A 18 37.20 -63.46 0.09
N ASP A 19 36.46 -62.35 -0.04
CA ASP A 19 35.07 -62.32 -0.45
C ASP A 19 34.18 -63.33 0.30
N SER A 20 34.35 -63.40 1.62
CA SER A 20 33.65 -64.40 2.42
C SER A 20 32.14 -64.09 2.53
N PRO A 21 31.26 -65.09 2.69
CA PRO A 21 29.85 -64.84 3.00
C PRO A 21 29.67 -63.96 4.25
N ARG A 22 30.59 -64.06 5.21
CA ARG A 22 30.65 -63.19 6.40
C ARG A 22 30.93 -61.73 6.03
N PHE A 23 31.85 -61.48 5.09
CA PHE A 23 32.11 -60.14 4.56
C PHE A 23 30.87 -59.55 3.87
N ARG A 24 30.21 -60.32 3.00
CA ARG A 24 28.97 -59.91 2.32
C ARG A 24 27.86 -59.58 3.32
N GLN A 25 27.71 -60.37 4.38
CA GLN A 25 26.76 -60.10 5.46
C GLN A 25 27.10 -58.83 6.25
N ALA A 26 28.39 -58.57 6.49
CA ALA A 26 28.84 -57.35 7.15
C ALA A 26 28.54 -56.10 6.29
N ILE A 27 28.84 -56.14 4.98
CA ILE A 27 28.46 -55.07 4.04
C ILE A 27 26.97 -54.77 4.15
N LEU A 28 26.12 -55.80 4.06
CA LEU A 28 24.66 -55.64 4.12
C LEU A 28 24.22 -54.91 5.40
N ALA A 29 24.86 -55.20 6.54
CA ALA A 29 24.56 -54.53 7.81
C ALA A 29 24.94 -53.03 7.77
N HIS A 30 26.10 -52.68 7.19
CA HIS A 30 26.51 -51.28 7.01
C HIS A 30 25.62 -50.54 6.00
N GLU A 31 25.19 -51.18 4.92
CA GLU A 31 24.26 -50.59 3.96
C GLU A 31 22.91 -50.28 4.59
N GLN A 32 22.35 -51.24 5.34
CA GLN A 32 21.10 -51.03 6.08
C GLN A 32 21.22 -49.89 7.11
N TYR A 33 22.37 -49.76 7.76
CA TYR A 33 22.64 -48.64 8.66
C TYR A 33 22.62 -47.30 7.92
N PHE A 34 23.33 -47.19 6.81
CA PHE A 34 23.37 -45.94 6.04
C PHE A 34 22.01 -45.60 5.43
N THR A 35 21.24 -46.57 4.93
CA THR A 35 19.87 -46.31 4.47
C THR A 35 18.96 -45.76 5.58
N LYS A 36 19.08 -46.29 6.81
CA LYS A 36 18.35 -45.74 7.98
C LYS A 36 18.83 -44.32 8.31
N LEU A 37 20.13 -44.07 8.27
CA LEU A 37 20.72 -42.75 8.51
C LEU A 37 20.24 -41.73 7.47
N ASP A 38 20.28 -42.08 6.18
CA ASP A 38 19.81 -41.25 5.08
C ASP A 38 18.32 -40.90 5.25
N SER A 39 17.49 -41.88 5.63
CA SER A 39 16.07 -41.63 5.93
C SER A 39 15.89 -40.64 7.08
N LYS A 40 16.70 -40.73 8.14
CA LYS A 40 16.63 -39.80 9.28
C LYS A 40 17.14 -38.41 8.94
N PHE A 41 18.17 -38.30 8.10
CA PHE A 41 18.65 -36.99 7.64
C PHE A 41 17.63 -36.30 6.74
N ASN A 42 16.96 -37.03 5.85
CA ASN A 42 15.90 -36.47 5.03
C ASN A 42 14.70 -36.01 5.88
N GLU A 43 14.31 -36.78 6.90
CA GLU A 43 13.28 -36.37 7.87
C GLU A 43 13.68 -35.08 8.61
N LEU A 44 14.94 -34.99 9.07
CA LEU A 44 15.47 -33.80 9.74
C LEU A 44 15.50 -32.57 8.81
N LEU A 45 15.93 -32.74 7.56
CA LEU A 45 15.93 -31.66 6.56
C LEU A 45 14.51 -31.16 6.24
N GLN A 46 13.53 -32.06 6.18
CA GLN A 46 12.12 -31.67 6.02
C GLN A 46 11.62 -30.83 7.21
N LEU A 47 11.94 -31.25 8.43
CA LEU A 47 11.60 -30.49 9.64
C LEU A 47 12.30 -29.13 9.69
N LEU A 48 13.57 -29.03 9.28
CA LEU A 48 14.31 -27.76 9.22
C LEU A 48 13.73 -26.80 8.18
N ASN A 49 13.33 -27.30 7.01
CA ASN A 49 12.64 -26.48 6.01
C ASN A 49 11.30 -25.96 6.53
N SER A 50 10.53 -26.83 7.19
CA SER A 50 9.27 -26.43 7.82
C SER A 50 9.50 -25.40 8.92
N LEU A 51 10.50 -25.58 9.77
CA LEU A 51 10.89 -24.62 10.81
C LEU A 51 11.24 -23.25 10.21
N ALA A 52 11.99 -23.23 9.10
CA ALA A 52 12.37 -22.00 8.41
C ALA A 52 11.15 -21.27 7.81
N GLU A 53 10.20 -22.00 7.23
CA GLU A 53 8.96 -21.44 6.68
C GLU A 53 8.07 -20.84 7.78
N HIS A 54 7.83 -21.59 8.86
CA HIS A 54 7.07 -21.08 10.01
C HIS A 54 7.77 -19.89 10.68
N GLY A 55 9.09 -19.91 10.79
CA GLY A 55 9.88 -18.79 11.31
C GLY A 55 9.74 -17.53 10.46
N LYS A 56 9.77 -17.65 9.12
CA LYS A 56 9.57 -16.51 8.20
C LYS A 56 8.17 -15.93 8.34
N ASN A 57 7.14 -16.77 8.42
CA ASN A 57 5.76 -16.32 8.62
C ASN A 57 5.62 -15.58 9.97
N TYR A 58 6.17 -16.13 11.05
CA TYR A 58 6.17 -15.48 12.37
C TYR A 58 6.85 -14.10 12.34
N VAL A 59 8.02 -13.98 11.68
CA VAL A 59 8.73 -12.70 11.53
C VAL A 59 7.91 -11.69 10.72
N ASN A 60 7.24 -12.14 9.65
CA ASN A 60 6.39 -11.26 8.82
C ASN A 60 5.17 -10.75 9.61
N ASP A 61 4.48 -11.63 10.33
CA ASP A 61 3.33 -11.24 11.15
C ASP A 61 3.73 -10.28 12.28
N PHE A 62 4.87 -10.53 12.93
CA PHE A 62 5.41 -9.63 13.96
C PHE A 62 5.82 -8.28 13.37
N TYR A 63 6.41 -8.26 12.17
CA TYR A 63 6.71 -7.01 11.46
C TYR A 63 5.44 -6.20 11.17
N SER A 64 4.38 -6.84 10.67
CA SER A 64 3.08 -6.20 10.46
C SER A 64 2.48 -5.65 11.76
N LEU A 65 2.57 -6.41 12.87
CA LEU A 65 2.18 -5.93 14.20
C LEU A 65 2.97 -4.67 14.61
N SER A 66 4.29 -4.67 14.40
CA SER A 66 5.15 -3.52 14.71
C SER A 66 4.75 -2.27 13.90
N ILE A 67 4.34 -2.42 12.63
CA ILE A 67 3.85 -1.30 11.81
C ILE A 67 2.53 -0.75 12.36
N VAL A 68 1.56 -1.63 12.64
CA VAL A 68 0.25 -1.20 13.15
C VAL A 68 0.37 -0.50 14.51
N ILE A 69 1.25 -0.98 15.39
CA ILE A 69 1.56 -0.31 16.65
C ILE A 69 2.13 1.08 16.37
N SER A 70 3.10 1.21 15.46
CA SER A 70 3.68 2.51 15.07
C SER A 70 2.61 3.47 14.53
N GLN A 71 1.75 3.03 13.61
CA GLN A 71 0.64 3.83 13.08
C GLN A 71 -0.32 4.28 14.17
N LEU A 72 -0.72 3.39 15.08
CA LEU A 72 -1.57 3.73 16.22
C LEU A 72 -0.93 4.82 17.09
N CYS A 73 0.39 4.76 17.29
CA CYS A 73 1.14 5.74 18.07
C CYS A 73 1.21 7.12 17.41
N TYR A 74 1.25 7.21 16.07
CA TYR A 74 1.43 8.47 15.35
C TYR A 74 0.14 9.11 14.80
N GLU A 75 -0.87 8.32 14.43
CA GLU A 75 -2.06 8.82 13.72
C GLU A 75 -3.27 9.05 14.64
N LEU A 76 -3.55 8.11 15.55
CA LEU A 76 -4.82 8.07 16.29
C LEU A 76 -4.70 8.51 17.76
N LEU A 77 -3.48 8.57 18.30
CA LEU A 77 -3.21 8.96 19.69
C LEU A 77 -2.48 10.32 19.80
N PRO A 78 -3.15 11.48 19.61
CA PRO A 78 -2.51 12.76 19.92
C PRO A 78 -3.26 13.55 21.00
N GLN A 79 -2.53 13.95 22.05
CA GLN A 79 -2.48 15.33 22.61
C GLN A 79 -1.35 15.49 23.65
N ASP A 80 -0.92 14.42 24.35
CA ASP A 80 0.09 14.53 25.43
C ASP A 80 1.52 14.18 24.94
N PRO A 81 2.49 15.12 25.01
CA PRO A 81 3.89 14.87 24.63
C PRO A 81 4.56 13.72 25.37
N SER A 82 4.19 13.50 26.64
CA SER A 82 4.79 12.44 27.47
C SER A 82 4.39 11.05 26.96
N LEU A 83 3.12 10.92 26.53
CA LEU A 83 2.60 9.70 25.92
C LEU A 83 3.30 9.41 24.59
N LEU A 84 3.50 10.44 23.75
CA LEU A 84 4.16 10.27 22.46
C LEU A 84 5.59 9.73 22.59
N LEU A 85 6.36 10.22 23.57
CA LEU A 85 7.71 9.72 23.85
C LEU A 85 7.72 8.26 24.32
N ALA A 86 6.82 7.91 25.24
CA ALA A 86 6.69 6.54 25.73
C ALA A 86 6.26 5.56 24.62
N LEU A 87 5.33 5.99 23.77
CA LEU A 87 4.87 5.21 22.62
C LEU A 87 5.95 5.03 21.57
N LYS A 88 6.75 6.06 21.30
CA LYS A 88 7.89 5.97 20.38
C LYS A 88 8.94 4.97 20.87
N SER A 89 9.32 5.08 22.15
CA SER A 89 10.22 4.13 22.82
C SER A 89 9.73 2.68 22.65
N LEU A 90 8.44 2.42 22.92
CA LEU A 90 7.86 1.10 22.73
C LEU A 90 7.87 0.66 21.26
N SER A 91 7.54 1.54 20.32
CA SER A 91 7.58 1.23 18.88
C SER A 91 8.99 0.80 18.44
N ASP A 92 10.04 1.46 18.94
CA ASP A 92 11.42 1.14 18.62
C ASP A 92 11.82 -0.25 19.19
N VAL A 93 11.30 -0.62 20.36
CA VAL A 93 11.46 -1.98 20.93
C VAL A 93 10.84 -3.05 20.04
N PHE A 94 9.61 -2.85 19.58
CA PHE A 94 8.96 -3.83 18.69
C PHE A 94 9.75 -4.01 17.39
N ALA A 95 10.26 -2.92 16.79
CA ALA A 95 11.08 -2.97 15.60
C ALA A 95 12.39 -3.74 15.82
N GLN A 96 13.06 -3.53 16.96
CA GLN A 96 14.30 -4.23 17.29
C GLN A 96 14.09 -5.72 17.54
N VAL A 97 12.97 -6.10 18.19
CA VAL A 97 12.62 -7.52 18.40
C VAL A 97 12.44 -8.23 17.06
N VAL A 98 11.73 -7.62 16.10
CA VAL A 98 11.58 -8.17 14.74
C VAL A 98 12.94 -8.39 14.10
N HIS A 99 13.86 -7.43 14.20
CA HIS A 99 15.20 -7.53 13.62
C HIS A 99 16.01 -8.71 14.20
N ILE A 100 16.00 -8.89 15.52
CA ILE A 100 16.71 -9.97 16.20
C ILE A 100 16.15 -11.35 15.77
N TYR A 101 14.83 -11.50 15.73
CA TYR A 101 14.18 -12.73 15.27
C TYR A 101 14.45 -13.01 13.78
N LYS A 102 14.37 -12.00 12.93
CA LYS A 102 14.64 -12.13 11.49
C LYS A 102 16.05 -12.69 11.24
N SER A 103 17.07 -12.09 11.88
CA SER A 103 18.46 -12.54 11.74
C SER A 103 18.62 -13.99 12.19
N PHE A 104 17.97 -14.41 13.28
CA PHE A 104 18.05 -15.79 13.77
C PHE A 104 17.38 -16.79 12.83
N VAL A 105 16.18 -16.50 12.33
CA VAL A 105 15.46 -17.38 11.40
C VAL A 105 16.24 -17.54 10.09
N GLU A 106 16.84 -16.46 9.57
CA GLU A 106 17.60 -16.49 8.33
C GLU A 106 18.88 -17.34 8.41
N GLN A 107 19.55 -17.40 9.57
CA GLN A 107 20.84 -18.09 9.72
C GLN A 107 20.73 -19.50 10.32
N SER A 108 19.92 -19.68 11.36
CA SER A 108 19.96 -20.88 12.21
C SER A 108 19.73 -22.19 11.45
N HIS A 109 18.72 -22.26 10.58
CA HIS A 109 18.38 -23.47 9.84
C HIS A 109 19.44 -23.85 8.77
N LEU A 110 20.09 -22.85 8.15
CA LEU A 110 21.11 -23.06 7.12
C LEU A 110 22.33 -23.76 7.68
N THR A 111 22.77 -23.40 8.89
CA THR A 111 23.95 -24.01 9.52
C THR A 111 23.84 -25.53 9.69
N ILE A 112 22.65 -26.04 10.04
CA ILE A 112 22.42 -27.50 10.12
C ILE A 112 22.26 -28.08 8.72
N ALA A 113 21.44 -27.45 7.89
CA ALA A 113 21.08 -27.97 6.57
C ALA A 113 22.32 -28.14 5.68
N ASP A 114 23.21 -27.16 5.65
CA ASP A 114 24.42 -27.19 4.83
C ASP A 114 25.35 -28.33 5.22
N SER A 115 25.57 -28.56 6.52
CA SER A 115 26.42 -29.65 7.01
C SER A 115 25.83 -31.03 6.69
N LEU A 116 24.53 -31.22 6.85
CA LEU A 116 23.85 -32.49 6.53
C LEU A 116 23.81 -32.76 5.02
N ILE A 117 23.50 -31.73 4.22
CA ILE A 117 23.49 -31.82 2.76
C ILE A 117 24.91 -32.10 2.24
N SER A 118 25.93 -31.48 2.83
CA SER A 118 27.33 -31.74 2.52
C SER A 118 27.68 -33.21 2.75
N PHE A 119 27.31 -33.81 3.88
CA PHE A 119 27.54 -35.23 4.14
C PHE A 119 26.86 -36.15 3.11
N LEU A 120 25.57 -35.89 2.82
CA LEU A 120 24.79 -36.68 1.86
C LEU A 120 25.37 -36.58 0.43
N LYS A 121 25.82 -35.39 0.02
CA LYS A 121 26.38 -35.16 -1.32
C LYS A 121 27.82 -35.64 -1.45
N ASN A 122 28.66 -35.45 -0.45
CA ASN A 122 30.10 -35.63 -0.57
C ASN A 122 30.59 -37.01 -0.10
N GLU A 123 30.03 -37.54 0.99
CA GLU A 123 30.47 -38.83 1.55
C GLU A 123 29.55 -39.95 1.07
N ARG A 124 28.24 -39.76 1.23
CA ARG A 124 27.27 -40.82 0.93
C ARG A 124 27.18 -41.14 -0.57
N SER A 125 27.32 -40.14 -1.44
CA SER A 125 27.34 -40.36 -2.90
C SER A 125 28.52 -41.23 -3.34
N LYS A 126 29.71 -41.03 -2.75
CA LYS A 126 30.91 -41.85 -3.01
C LYS A 126 30.72 -43.30 -2.57
N VAL A 127 30.07 -43.55 -1.44
CA VAL A 127 29.73 -44.90 -0.98
C VAL A 127 28.77 -45.58 -1.97
N THR A 128 27.79 -44.85 -2.50
CA THR A 128 26.87 -45.39 -3.52
C THR A 128 27.57 -45.65 -4.86
N GLU A 129 28.45 -44.75 -5.30
CA GLU A 129 29.22 -44.92 -6.53
C GLU A 129 30.18 -46.14 -6.45
N THR A 130 30.92 -46.26 -5.35
CA THR A 130 31.82 -47.41 -5.14
C THR A 130 31.08 -48.73 -4.96
N ARG A 131 29.86 -48.73 -4.39
CA ARG A 131 28.97 -49.89 -4.37
C ARG A 131 28.66 -50.38 -5.79
N CYS A 132 28.25 -49.48 -6.69
CA CYS A 132 27.92 -49.86 -8.08
C CYS A 132 29.12 -50.50 -8.80
N HIS A 133 30.32 -49.95 -8.60
CA HIS A 133 31.55 -50.54 -9.14
C HIS A 133 31.84 -51.93 -8.54
N PHE A 134 31.71 -52.08 -7.22
CA PHE A 134 31.88 -53.35 -6.53
C PHE A 134 30.90 -54.44 -7.00
N GLU A 135 29.61 -54.12 -7.12
CA GLU A 135 28.58 -55.06 -7.61
C GLU A 135 28.83 -55.47 -9.07
N SER A 136 29.19 -54.53 -9.93
CA SER A 136 29.51 -54.80 -11.34
C SER A 136 30.72 -55.74 -11.51
N LEU A 137 31.80 -55.48 -10.77
CA LEU A 137 33.00 -56.32 -10.79
C LEU A 137 32.78 -57.67 -10.10
N SER A 138 31.90 -57.73 -9.10
CA SER A 138 31.46 -58.98 -8.47
C SER A 138 30.83 -59.92 -9.49
N ASN A 139 29.86 -59.43 -10.28
CA ASN A 139 29.22 -60.22 -11.33
C ASN A 139 30.24 -60.68 -12.39
N SER A 140 31.15 -59.79 -12.79
CA SER A 140 32.22 -60.11 -13.74
C SER A 140 33.16 -61.20 -13.21
N LEU A 141 33.43 -61.21 -11.90
CA LEU A 141 34.25 -62.22 -11.24
C LEU A 141 33.55 -63.59 -11.23
N ASP A 142 32.25 -63.62 -10.92
CA ASP A 142 31.44 -64.85 -10.96
C ASP A 142 31.40 -65.46 -12.37
N GLU A 143 31.25 -64.63 -13.40
CA GLU A 143 31.32 -65.06 -14.80
C GLU A 143 32.70 -65.63 -15.17
N ALA A 144 33.78 -64.98 -14.75
CA ALA A 144 35.15 -65.45 -15.00
C ALA A 144 35.45 -66.78 -14.27
N LEU A 145 34.95 -66.95 -13.05
CA LEU A 145 35.05 -68.18 -12.26
C LEU A 145 34.27 -69.32 -12.92
N ALA A 146 33.02 -69.07 -13.33
CA ALA A 146 32.19 -70.06 -14.03
C ALA A 146 32.82 -70.48 -15.36
N LYS A 147 33.31 -69.52 -16.15
CA LYS A 147 34.01 -69.80 -17.42
C LYS A 147 35.24 -70.67 -17.21
N ARG A 148 36.06 -70.37 -16.20
CA ARG A 148 37.24 -71.18 -15.87
C ARG A 148 36.86 -72.60 -15.40
N ALA A 149 35.83 -72.73 -14.58
CA ALA A 149 35.36 -74.02 -14.07
C ALA A 149 34.82 -74.94 -15.19
N ALA A 150 34.25 -74.36 -16.25
CA ALA A 150 33.68 -75.08 -17.38
C ALA A 150 34.72 -75.58 -18.42
N VAL A 151 35.97 -75.12 -18.38
CA VAL A 151 36.98 -75.50 -19.39
C VAL A 151 37.41 -76.97 -19.21
N HIS A 152 37.34 -77.74 -20.29
CA HIS A 152 37.73 -79.16 -20.28
C HIS A 152 39.26 -79.33 -20.12
N ARG A 153 39.68 -80.27 -19.26
CA ARG A 153 41.11 -80.50 -18.90
C ARG A 153 42.05 -80.75 -20.08
N ALA A 154 41.53 -81.23 -21.22
CA ALA A 154 42.31 -81.50 -22.42
C ALA A 154 42.71 -80.24 -23.23
N ARG A 155 42.10 -79.07 -22.96
CA ARG A 155 42.30 -77.84 -23.75
C ARG A 155 43.25 -76.88 -23.04
N SER A 156 44.56 -77.18 -23.09
CA SER A 156 45.58 -76.43 -22.34
C SER A 156 45.62 -74.92 -22.63
N THR A 157 45.40 -74.51 -23.87
CA THR A 157 45.37 -73.10 -24.29
C THR A 157 44.17 -72.37 -23.69
N GLU A 158 42.96 -72.92 -23.80
CA GLU A 158 41.74 -72.35 -23.21
C GLU A 158 41.83 -72.23 -21.68
N ILE A 159 42.51 -73.19 -21.02
CA ILE A 159 42.77 -73.13 -19.58
C ILE A 159 43.67 -71.95 -19.24
N ALA A 160 44.70 -71.69 -20.05
CA ALA A 160 45.62 -70.57 -19.85
C ALA A 160 44.90 -69.21 -20.04
N ASP A 161 44.08 -69.10 -21.08
CA ASP A 161 43.30 -67.89 -21.36
C ASP A 161 42.26 -67.61 -20.27
N ALA A 162 41.52 -68.64 -19.82
CA ALA A 162 40.59 -68.51 -18.71
C ALA A 162 41.28 -68.15 -17.39
N ARG A 163 42.50 -68.66 -17.15
CA ARG A 163 43.31 -68.28 -15.98
C ARG A 163 43.76 -66.82 -16.05
N ASN A 164 44.23 -66.35 -17.21
CA ASN A 164 44.67 -64.97 -17.38
C ASN A 164 43.50 -63.98 -17.23
N ALA A 165 42.35 -64.30 -17.85
CA ALA A 165 41.12 -63.52 -17.70
C ALA A 165 40.66 -63.45 -16.24
N LEU A 166 40.63 -64.60 -15.54
CA LEU A 166 40.28 -64.61 -14.11
C LEU A 166 41.27 -63.82 -13.26
N THR A 167 42.57 -63.87 -13.57
CA THR A 167 43.59 -63.11 -12.82
C THR A 167 43.38 -61.60 -13.00
N ALA A 168 43.07 -61.15 -14.21
CA ALA A 168 42.77 -59.75 -14.49
C ALA A 168 41.50 -59.28 -13.74
N VAL A 169 40.39 -60.01 -13.89
CA VAL A 169 39.12 -59.66 -13.23
C VAL A 169 39.24 -59.76 -11.71
N GLY A 170 39.91 -60.78 -11.18
CA GLY A 170 40.14 -60.94 -9.75
C GLY A 170 40.98 -59.81 -9.14
N THR A 171 41.97 -59.31 -9.89
CA THR A 171 42.75 -58.14 -9.45
C THR A 171 41.88 -56.87 -9.42
N CYS A 172 41.07 -56.64 -10.46
CA CYS A 172 40.15 -55.50 -10.50
C CYS A 172 39.09 -55.57 -9.38
N PHE A 173 38.54 -56.77 -9.13
CA PHE A 173 37.61 -56.99 -8.03
C PHE A 173 38.26 -56.66 -6.68
N ALA A 174 39.49 -57.14 -6.43
CA ALA A 174 40.21 -56.83 -5.19
C ALA A 174 40.38 -55.32 -4.95
N HIS A 175 40.72 -54.55 -6.00
CA HIS A 175 40.80 -53.09 -5.90
C HIS A 175 39.44 -52.45 -5.57
N THR A 176 38.39 -52.78 -6.32
CA THR A 176 37.04 -52.22 -6.08
C THR A 176 36.45 -52.62 -4.73
N ALA A 177 36.73 -53.82 -4.24
CA ALA A 177 36.34 -54.27 -2.90
C ALA A 177 37.04 -53.46 -1.81
N LEU A 178 38.35 -53.20 -1.95
CA LEU A 178 39.10 -52.35 -1.01
C LEU A 178 38.62 -50.89 -1.06
N ASP A 179 38.36 -50.35 -2.25
CA ASP A 179 37.83 -48.98 -2.41
C ASP A 179 36.47 -48.84 -1.73
N TYR A 180 35.58 -49.81 -1.93
CA TYR A 180 34.25 -49.79 -1.32
C TYR A 180 34.31 -49.88 0.21
N VAL A 181 35.13 -50.79 0.74
CA VAL A 181 35.37 -50.90 2.19
C VAL A 181 36.00 -49.63 2.76
N ALA A 182 36.93 -49.01 2.02
CA ALA A 182 37.54 -47.75 2.42
C ALA A 182 36.50 -46.64 2.50
N GLN A 183 35.64 -46.47 1.49
CA GLN A 183 34.58 -45.44 1.52
C GLN A 183 33.57 -45.66 2.64
N ILE A 184 33.17 -46.92 2.92
CA ILE A 184 32.30 -47.23 4.07
C ILE A 184 32.98 -46.80 5.39
N ASN A 185 34.24 -47.20 5.58
CA ASN A 185 34.98 -46.88 6.79
C ASN A 185 35.23 -45.37 6.96
N ILE A 186 35.49 -44.64 5.86
CA ILE A 186 35.63 -43.18 5.85
C ILE A 186 34.30 -42.51 6.21
N ALA A 187 33.18 -42.93 5.60
CA ALA A 187 31.86 -42.39 5.92
C ALA A 187 31.49 -42.62 7.39
N HIS A 188 31.84 -43.76 7.98
CA HIS A 188 31.68 -44.02 9.41
C HIS A 188 32.58 -43.16 10.30
N ALA A 189 33.78 -42.78 9.84
CA ALA A 189 34.67 -41.87 10.57
C ALA A 189 34.19 -40.40 10.47
N HIS A 190 33.63 -40.01 9.32
CA HIS A 190 33.21 -38.63 9.08
C HIS A 190 31.84 -38.31 9.70
N LYS A 191 30.91 -39.26 9.72
CA LYS A 191 29.53 -39.02 10.19
C LYS A 191 29.47 -38.39 11.59
N ASP A 192 30.29 -38.86 12.53
CA ASP A 192 30.11 -38.52 13.94
C ASP A 192 30.45 -37.06 14.20
N HIS A 193 31.58 -36.59 13.67
CA HIS A 193 31.99 -35.20 13.86
C HIS A 193 31.17 -34.22 13.02
N ILE A 194 30.72 -34.61 11.82
CA ILE A 194 29.87 -33.74 10.99
C ILE A 194 28.48 -33.55 11.63
N ILE A 195 27.87 -34.63 12.13
CA ILE A 195 26.59 -34.53 12.85
C ILE A 195 26.74 -33.69 14.11
N LEU A 196 27.81 -33.93 14.89
CA LEU A 196 28.07 -33.17 16.11
C LEU A 196 28.28 -31.68 15.80
N ASP A 197 29.07 -31.35 14.79
CA ASP A 197 29.36 -29.98 14.39
C ASP A 197 28.11 -29.25 13.85
N ALA A 198 27.27 -29.95 13.08
CA ALA A 198 25.99 -29.42 12.60
C ALA A 198 25.06 -29.05 13.77
N LEU A 199 24.88 -29.96 14.73
CA LEU A 199 24.04 -29.73 15.91
C LEU A 199 24.63 -28.65 16.83
N TRP A 200 25.94 -28.65 17.01
CA TRP A 200 26.65 -27.66 17.82
C TRP A 200 26.57 -26.25 17.24
N SER A 201 26.70 -26.12 15.92
CA SER A 201 26.56 -24.83 15.21
C SER A 201 25.17 -24.21 15.42
N PHE A 202 24.11 -25.01 15.37
CA PHE A 202 22.77 -24.53 15.69
C PHE A 202 22.62 -24.03 17.12
N VAL A 203 23.20 -24.75 18.08
CA VAL A 203 23.20 -24.34 19.50
C VAL A 203 23.93 -23.02 19.68
N LYS A 204 25.05 -22.80 18.97
CA LYS A 204 25.76 -21.51 18.95
C LYS A 204 24.92 -20.37 18.39
N GLU A 205 24.18 -20.61 17.31
CA GLU A 205 23.26 -19.62 16.74
C GLU A 205 22.12 -19.28 17.71
N CYS A 206 21.55 -20.29 18.38
CA CYS A 206 20.54 -20.09 19.42
C CYS A 206 21.11 -19.25 20.58
N ASN A 207 22.30 -19.59 21.07
CA ASN A 207 22.96 -18.85 22.14
C ASN A 207 23.19 -17.38 21.75
N THR A 208 23.67 -17.13 20.53
CA THR A 208 23.90 -15.77 20.00
C THR A 208 22.59 -14.98 19.93
N PHE A 209 21.51 -15.61 19.48
CA PHE A 209 20.17 -15.00 19.47
C PHE A 209 19.72 -14.58 20.87
N PHE A 210 19.81 -15.46 21.88
CA PHE A 210 19.42 -15.13 23.25
C PHE A 210 20.30 -14.06 23.89
N ILE A 211 21.62 -14.08 23.65
CA ILE A 211 22.54 -13.05 24.15
C ILE A 211 22.20 -11.69 23.56
N ARG A 212 22.00 -11.60 22.23
CA ARG A 212 21.63 -10.33 21.57
C ARG A 212 20.30 -9.79 22.10
N GLY A 213 19.31 -10.66 22.30
CA GLY A 213 18.04 -10.30 22.92
C GLY A 213 18.23 -9.75 24.34
N HIS A 214 18.97 -10.48 25.18
CA HIS A 214 19.23 -10.08 26.57
C HIS A 214 19.94 -8.73 26.67
N MET A 215 21.02 -8.52 25.90
CA MET A 215 21.78 -7.27 25.90
C MET A 215 20.89 -6.07 25.54
N PHE A 216 20.05 -6.22 24.51
CA PHE A 216 19.13 -5.17 24.10
C PHE A 216 18.11 -4.83 25.20
N PHE A 217 17.47 -5.85 25.79
CA PHE A 217 16.48 -5.62 26.83
C PHE A 217 17.07 -5.10 28.14
N ASP A 218 18.31 -5.48 28.49
CA ASP A 218 19.02 -4.96 29.66
C ASP A 218 19.30 -3.46 29.50
N GLU A 219 19.82 -3.05 28.34
CA GLU A 219 20.05 -1.64 28.01
C GLU A 219 18.74 -0.83 27.98
N TRP A 220 17.71 -1.33 27.31
CA TRP A 220 16.41 -0.66 27.24
C TRP A 220 15.75 -0.52 28.62
N THR A 221 15.85 -1.56 29.45
CA THR A 221 15.30 -1.54 30.82
C THR A 221 16.01 -0.49 31.67
N ALA A 222 17.32 -0.32 31.50
CA ALA A 222 18.10 0.69 32.22
C ALA A 222 17.77 2.13 31.80
N VAL A 223 17.47 2.38 30.51
CA VAL A 223 17.34 3.73 29.96
C VAL A 223 15.89 4.23 29.87
N GLU A 224 14.96 3.41 29.39
CA GLU A 224 13.63 3.90 28.96
C GLU A 224 12.46 3.29 29.74
N SER A 225 12.63 2.11 30.34
CA SER A 225 11.53 1.40 31.02
C SER A 225 10.89 2.20 32.16
N SER A 226 11.70 2.93 32.93
CA SER A 226 11.21 3.80 34.02
C SER A 226 10.32 4.94 33.48
N ALA A 227 10.72 5.59 32.38
CA ALA A 227 9.97 6.68 31.76
C ALA A 227 8.60 6.21 31.24
N VAL A 228 8.53 5.01 30.66
CA VAL A 228 7.26 4.40 30.23
C VAL A 228 6.37 4.08 31.43
N ALA A 229 6.91 3.53 32.51
CA ALA A 229 6.17 3.23 33.73
C ALA A 229 5.63 4.49 34.42
N ASP A 230 6.44 5.55 34.52
CA ASP A 230 6.07 6.84 35.08
C ASP A 230 4.95 7.50 34.28
N THR A 231 5.05 7.46 32.94
CA THR A 231 4.02 7.99 32.03
C THR A 231 2.71 7.23 32.18
N SER A 232 2.75 5.90 32.28
CA SER A 232 1.57 5.06 32.52
C SER A 232 0.87 5.40 33.83
N SER A 233 1.62 5.55 34.93
CA SER A 233 1.10 5.98 36.24
C SER A 233 0.50 7.40 36.19
N LEU A 234 1.18 8.34 35.53
CA LEU A 234 0.70 9.71 35.36
C LEU A 234 -0.65 9.76 34.64
N LEU A 235 -0.79 9.03 33.53
CA LEU A 235 -2.03 8.98 32.74
C LEU A 235 -3.16 8.29 33.52
N ALA A 236 -2.87 7.21 34.25
CA ALA A 236 -3.84 6.57 35.13
C ALA A 236 -4.38 7.52 36.21
N ASN A 237 -3.51 8.35 36.79
CA ASN A 237 -3.90 9.37 37.76
C ASN A 237 -4.72 10.51 37.13
N LYS A 238 -4.35 10.98 35.93
CA LYS A 238 -5.14 11.96 35.15
C LYS A 238 -6.55 11.42 34.86
N SER A 239 -6.65 10.17 34.41
CA SER A 239 -7.94 9.50 34.14
C SER A 239 -8.84 9.43 35.38
N LYS A 240 -8.29 9.03 36.53
CA LYS A 240 -9.03 9.02 37.82
C LYS A 240 -9.53 10.43 38.20
N CYS A 241 -8.70 11.46 38.02
CA CYS A 241 -9.08 12.85 38.31
C CYS A 241 -10.23 13.33 37.41
N VAL A 242 -10.17 13.07 36.10
CA VAL A 242 -11.25 13.42 35.16
C VAL A 242 -12.55 12.70 35.52
N LYS A 243 -12.47 11.38 35.81
CA LYS A 243 -13.64 10.59 36.23
C LYS A 243 -14.30 11.19 37.47
N ARG A 244 -13.52 11.55 38.49
CA ARG A 244 -14.02 12.17 39.73
C ARG A 244 -14.69 13.52 39.44
N LYS A 245 -14.02 14.42 38.70
CA LYS A 245 -14.58 15.72 38.32
C LYS A 245 -15.90 15.59 37.55
N MET A 246 -16.03 14.60 36.66
CA MET A 246 -17.27 14.37 35.92
C MET A 246 -18.39 13.82 36.80
N GLN A 247 -18.07 12.94 37.77
CA GLN A 247 -19.03 12.48 38.77
C GLN A 247 -19.52 13.63 39.65
N ASP A 248 -18.62 14.51 40.09
CA ASP A 248 -18.98 15.70 40.88
C ASP A 248 -19.89 16.65 40.09
N ARG A 249 -19.62 16.88 38.79
CA ARG A 249 -20.49 17.69 37.91
C ARG A 249 -21.85 17.03 37.69
N HIS A 250 -21.90 15.71 37.54
CA HIS A 250 -23.17 14.99 37.37
C HIS A 250 -24.04 15.08 38.63
N ALA A 251 -23.43 15.10 39.83
CA ALA A 251 -24.15 15.27 41.09
C ALA A 251 -24.84 16.65 41.24
N LEU A 252 -24.45 17.66 40.45
CA LEU A 252 -25.08 18.99 40.46
C LEU A 252 -26.37 19.07 39.64
N VAL A 253 -26.70 18.05 38.83
CA VAL A 253 -27.91 18.04 37.99
C VAL A 253 -29.14 17.82 38.90
N PRO A 254 -30.05 18.80 39.05
CA PRO A 254 -31.22 18.64 39.92
C PRO A 254 -32.20 17.64 39.32
N LYS A 255 -32.90 16.87 40.17
CA LYS A 255 -33.82 15.80 39.75
C LYS A 255 -35.05 16.29 38.97
N GLU A 256 -35.41 17.57 39.06
CA GLU A 256 -36.70 18.09 38.58
C GLU A 256 -36.59 19.05 37.38
N VAL A 257 -35.43 19.15 36.71
CA VAL A 257 -35.27 20.11 35.59
C VAL A 257 -35.78 19.51 34.28
N PHE A 258 -37.09 19.66 34.02
CA PHE A 258 -37.67 19.59 32.67
C PHE A 258 -38.36 20.91 32.25
N LEU A 259 -38.03 22.02 32.90
CA LEU A 259 -38.26 23.36 32.33
C LEU A 259 -37.05 23.68 31.46
N HIS A 260 -37.19 23.58 30.13
CA HIS A 260 -36.17 24.10 29.22
C HIS A 260 -36.03 25.60 29.49
N PRO A 261 -34.91 26.07 30.08
CA PRO A 261 -34.66 27.50 30.16
C PRO A 261 -34.59 28.00 28.71
N THR A 262 -35.01 29.23 28.46
CA THR A 262 -34.61 29.91 27.22
C THR A 262 -33.09 29.92 27.21
N GLY A 263 -32.48 29.03 26.43
CA GLY A 263 -31.04 28.87 26.39
C GLY A 263 -30.43 30.18 25.95
N ILE A 264 -29.62 30.80 26.80
CA ILE A 264 -28.72 31.86 26.37
C ILE A 264 -27.65 31.14 25.58
N SER A 265 -27.64 31.33 24.27
CA SER A 265 -26.61 30.75 23.41
C SER A 265 -25.25 31.33 23.81
N PRO A 266 -24.16 30.55 23.78
CA PRO A 266 -22.81 31.11 23.91
C PRO A 266 -22.41 31.97 22.71
N GLU A 267 -23.16 31.93 21.59
CA GLU A 267 -22.96 32.79 20.43
C GLU A 267 -23.66 34.15 20.60
N ASP A 268 -22.91 35.25 20.50
CA ASP A 268 -23.41 36.61 20.69
C ASP A 268 -24.50 37.02 19.65
N ASP A 269 -24.50 36.38 18.48
CA ASP A 269 -25.41 36.69 17.36
C ASP A 269 -26.77 35.97 17.45
N VAL A 270 -26.95 35.07 18.44
CA VAL A 270 -28.15 34.27 18.63
C VAL A 270 -29.01 34.86 19.74
N VAL A 271 -30.13 35.48 19.35
CA VAL A 271 -31.06 36.13 20.29
C VAL A 271 -31.80 35.10 21.15
N MET A 272 -32.20 33.99 20.54
CA MET A 272 -32.91 32.91 21.20
C MET A 272 -32.78 31.62 20.40
N GLU A 273 -32.61 30.51 21.09
CA GLU A 273 -32.61 29.18 20.50
C GLU A 273 -33.38 28.16 21.34
N GLY A 274 -33.85 27.10 20.69
CA GLY A 274 -34.56 26.00 21.36
C GLY A 274 -35.48 25.21 20.43
N TYR A 275 -36.02 24.11 20.94
CA TYR A 275 -36.95 23.29 20.18
C TYR A 275 -38.33 23.96 20.06
N LEU A 276 -38.89 23.93 18.85
CA LEU A 276 -40.30 24.16 18.58
C LEU A 276 -40.83 23.05 17.67
N PHE A 277 -42.13 22.82 17.74
CA PHE A 277 -42.83 22.03 16.73
C PHE A 277 -43.34 22.95 15.63
N LYS A 278 -43.04 22.62 14.37
CA LYS A 278 -43.56 23.32 13.18
C LYS A 278 -44.58 22.46 12.46
N ARG A 279 -45.71 23.06 12.09
CA ARG A 279 -46.72 22.40 11.26
C ARG A 279 -46.28 22.36 9.79
N ALA A 280 -46.40 21.21 9.15
CA ALA A 280 -46.19 21.05 7.72
C ALA A 280 -47.31 21.75 6.94
N THR A 281 -46.97 22.27 5.76
CA THR A 281 -47.92 22.89 4.83
C THR A 281 -48.55 21.87 3.87
N ASN A 282 -48.13 20.61 3.92
CA ASN A 282 -48.68 19.53 3.11
C ASN A 282 -50.11 19.17 3.55
N ALA A 283 -50.82 18.39 2.73
CA ALA A 283 -52.20 17.96 3.00
C ALA A 283 -52.37 17.24 4.35
N PHE A 284 -51.32 16.55 4.82
CA PHE A 284 -51.32 15.80 6.08
C PHE A 284 -51.17 16.67 7.34
N LYS A 285 -50.70 17.92 7.22
CA LYS A 285 -50.54 18.89 8.34
C LYS A 285 -49.78 18.30 9.54
N THR A 286 -48.75 17.49 9.29
CA THR A 286 -47.93 16.86 10.33
C THR A 286 -47.12 17.87 11.13
N TRP A 287 -46.74 17.52 12.36
CA TRP A 287 -45.92 18.39 13.21
C TRP A 287 -44.53 17.81 13.38
N HIS A 288 -43.51 18.62 13.16
CA HIS A 288 -42.12 18.21 13.26
C HIS A 288 -41.39 19.06 14.28
N ARG A 289 -40.74 18.41 15.25
CA ARG A 289 -39.86 19.09 16.21
C ARG A 289 -38.54 19.42 15.52
N ARG A 290 -38.12 20.68 15.60
CA ARG A 290 -36.87 21.20 15.02
C ARG A 290 -36.21 22.15 16.02
N TRP A 291 -34.88 22.27 15.96
CA TRP A 291 -34.15 23.26 16.76
C TRP A 291 -34.20 24.60 16.02
N PHE A 292 -34.86 25.60 16.59
CA PHE A 292 -34.97 26.94 16.02
C PHE A 292 -33.92 27.87 16.61
N GLN A 293 -33.42 28.80 15.81
CA GLN A 293 -32.56 29.89 16.26
C GLN A 293 -33.00 31.20 15.59
N ILE A 294 -33.04 32.27 16.38
CA ILE A 294 -33.11 33.64 15.88
C ILE A 294 -31.67 34.13 15.78
N LYS A 295 -31.09 34.06 14.58
CA LYS A 295 -29.67 34.37 14.31
C LYS A 295 -29.58 35.35 13.15
N ASP A 296 -28.77 36.40 13.28
CA ASP A 296 -28.56 37.42 12.22
C ASP A 296 -29.88 38.01 11.67
N ASN A 297 -30.85 38.29 12.56
CA ASN A 297 -32.19 38.79 12.21
C ASN A 297 -33.03 37.85 11.32
N LYS A 298 -32.64 36.58 11.23
CA LYS A 298 -33.33 35.52 10.50
C LYS A 298 -33.89 34.50 11.48
N LEU A 299 -34.93 33.80 11.07
CA LEU A 299 -35.41 32.62 11.79
C LEU A 299 -35.00 31.37 11.02
N ILE A 300 -34.09 30.59 11.60
CA ILE A 300 -33.55 29.35 11.02
C ILE A 300 -33.97 28.14 11.87
N TYR A 301 -33.99 26.96 11.27
CA TYR A 301 -34.16 25.70 12.02
C TYR A 301 -33.27 24.58 11.49
N SER A 302 -32.88 23.65 12.37
CA SER A 302 -32.05 22.48 12.05
C SER A 302 -32.69 21.16 12.55
N HIS A 303 -32.26 20.05 11.94
CA HIS A 303 -32.60 18.70 12.39
C HIS A 303 -31.70 18.25 13.55
N ARG A 304 -32.08 17.17 14.25
CA ARG A 304 -31.29 16.63 15.37
C ARG A 304 -30.12 15.73 14.91
N SER A 305 -30.18 15.21 13.69
CA SER A 305 -29.20 14.25 13.16
C SER A 305 -27.87 14.93 12.82
N ASP A 306 -26.77 14.25 13.14
CA ASP A 306 -25.37 14.71 13.01
C ASP A 306 -24.87 14.88 11.57
N GLU A 307 -25.67 14.53 10.56
CA GLU A 307 -25.35 14.87 9.18
C GLU A 307 -25.42 16.39 9.06
N VAL A 308 -24.34 16.98 8.56
CA VAL A 308 -24.10 18.43 8.40
C VAL A 308 -25.17 19.06 7.48
N GLU A 309 -26.41 19.09 7.93
CA GLU A 309 -27.50 19.79 7.26
C GLU A 309 -27.34 21.27 7.56
N THR A 310 -27.16 22.04 6.50
CA THR A 310 -27.18 23.49 6.58
C THR A 310 -28.49 23.95 7.23
N PRO A 311 -28.44 24.86 8.24
CA PRO A 311 -29.64 25.35 8.90
C PRO A 311 -30.63 25.90 7.86
N THR A 312 -31.86 25.39 7.86
CA THR A 312 -32.87 25.84 6.92
C THR A 312 -33.39 27.20 7.35
N VAL A 313 -33.20 28.22 6.52
CA VAL A 313 -33.79 29.55 6.72
C VAL A 313 -35.30 29.44 6.55
N MET A 314 -36.05 29.57 7.65
CA MET A 314 -37.51 29.63 7.60
C MET A 314 -37.97 30.97 7.06
N GLU A 315 -37.39 32.06 7.57
CA GLU A 315 -37.65 33.42 7.10
C GLU A 315 -36.34 34.21 7.09
N SER A 316 -36.00 34.74 5.91
CA SER A 316 -34.79 35.52 5.68
C SER A 316 -34.93 36.98 6.10
N ASP A 317 -36.17 37.48 6.14
CA ASP A 317 -36.49 38.85 6.51
C ASP A 317 -37.65 38.86 7.52
N LEU A 318 -37.30 38.94 8.80
CA LEU A 318 -38.30 39.05 9.86
C LEU A 318 -39.03 40.40 9.83
N LYS A 319 -38.50 41.43 9.16
CA LYS A 319 -39.06 42.79 9.17
C LYS A 319 -40.50 42.85 8.65
N LEU A 320 -40.85 42.03 7.67
CA LEU A 320 -42.22 42.00 7.12
C LEU A 320 -43.13 40.98 7.84
N CYS A 321 -42.64 40.35 8.89
CA CYS A 321 -43.39 39.35 9.63
C CYS A 321 -44.22 39.96 10.75
N LEU A 322 -45.32 39.29 11.11
CA LEU A 322 -46.14 39.59 12.27
C LEU A 322 -46.28 38.33 13.12
N VAL A 323 -46.07 38.46 14.42
CA VAL A 323 -46.22 37.35 15.38
C VAL A 323 -47.52 37.54 16.15
N ARG A 324 -48.37 36.52 16.15
CA ARG A 324 -49.65 36.53 16.88
C ARG A 324 -49.94 35.19 17.54
N PRO A 325 -50.74 35.15 18.63
CA PRO A 325 -51.25 33.89 19.17
C PRO A 325 -52.08 33.13 18.12
N ALA A 326 -52.07 31.80 18.18
CA ALA A 326 -52.93 31.00 17.31
C ALA A 326 -54.42 31.30 17.61
N PRO A 327 -55.32 31.23 16.60
CA PRO A 327 -56.75 31.43 16.81
C PRO A 327 -57.30 30.51 17.91
N ALA A 328 -58.23 31.00 18.73
CA ALA A 328 -58.85 30.22 19.81
C ALA A 328 -59.60 28.96 19.32
N THR A 329 -59.84 28.83 18.02
CA THR A 329 -60.41 27.64 17.36
C THR A 329 -59.37 26.54 17.09
N PHE A 330 -58.09 26.77 17.37
CA PHE A 330 -57.02 25.82 17.09
C PHE A 330 -56.84 24.78 18.21
N GLU A 331 -56.73 23.50 17.85
CA GLU A 331 -56.82 22.38 18.80
C GLU A 331 -55.63 22.22 19.76
N ARG A 332 -54.43 22.68 19.39
CA ARG A 332 -53.22 22.52 20.21
C ARG A 332 -52.92 23.76 21.06
N THR A 333 -52.49 23.55 22.30
CA THR A 333 -52.06 24.60 23.23
C THR A 333 -50.64 25.09 22.93
N CYS A 334 -50.27 26.25 23.48
CA CYS A 334 -48.93 26.83 23.34
C CYS A 334 -48.52 27.07 21.87
N CYS A 335 -49.50 27.33 21.01
CA CYS A 335 -49.32 27.61 19.59
C CYS A 335 -49.34 29.11 19.29
N PHE A 336 -48.48 29.53 18.37
CA PHE A 336 -48.45 30.88 17.83
C PHE A 336 -48.23 30.84 16.32
N GLU A 337 -48.62 31.91 15.64
CA GLU A 337 -48.46 32.06 14.21
C GLU A 337 -47.43 33.15 13.89
N LEU A 338 -46.48 32.80 13.03
CA LEU A 338 -45.65 33.78 12.32
C LEU A 338 -46.27 34.01 10.95
N VAL A 339 -46.90 35.16 10.79
CA VAL A 339 -47.53 35.63 9.55
C VAL A 339 -46.47 36.34 8.73
N THR A 340 -46.22 35.84 7.52
CA THR A 340 -45.24 36.39 6.57
C THR A 340 -45.97 36.82 5.30
N PRO A 341 -45.38 37.65 4.43
CA PRO A 341 -46.07 38.13 3.23
C PRO A 341 -46.59 37.02 2.30
N THR A 342 -46.00 35.82 2.40
CA THR A 342 -46.33 34.69 1.52
C THR A 342 -47.07 33.55 2.24
N LYS A 343 -46.85 33.37 3.55
CA LYS A 343 -47.31 32.19 4.29
C LYS A 343 -47.61 32.51 5.75
N ASN A 344 -48.50 31.72 6.36
CA ASN A 344 -48.72 31.71 7.80
C ASN A 344 -48.11 30.43 8.39
N HIS A 345 -47.03 30.55 9.16
CA HIS A 345 -46.38 29.41 9.82
C HIS A 345 -46.95 29.20 11.21
N LEU A 346 -47.49 28.01 11.48
CA LEU A 346 -47.87 27.60 12.84
C LEU A 346 -46.69 26.94 13.54
N LEU A 347 -46.35 27.47 14.71
CA LEU A 347 -45.33 26.96 15.62
C LEU A 347 -45.95 26.64 16.97
N GLN A 348 -45.41 25.64 17.66
CA GLN A 348 -45.85 25.21 18.99
C GLN A 348 -44.64 25.06 19.91
N ALA A 349 -44.70 25.69 21.08
CA ALA A 349 -43.71 25.53 22.14
C ALA A 349 -44.12 24.45 23.15
N ASP A 350 -43.16 23.99 23.97
CA ASP A 350 -43.39 22.93 24.97
C ASP A 350 -44.20 23.42 26.20
N SER A 351 -44.29 24.73 26.43
CA SER A 351 -45.05 25.34 27.53
C SER A 351 -45.55 26.74 27.17
N ASP A 352 -46.54 27.26 27.92
CA ASP A 352 -47.02 28.64 27.75
C ASP A 352 -45.94 29.68 28.08
N THR A 353 -45.04 29.37 29.02
CA THR A 353 -43.89 30.23 29.35
C THR A 353 -42.93 30.35 28.16
N LEU A 354 -42.62 29.24 27.49
CA LEU A 354 -41.79 29.23 26.28
C LEU A 354 -42.52 29.84 25.09
N CYS A 355 -43.81 29.56 24.91
CA CYS A 355 -44.62 30.16 23.84
C CYS A 355 -44.57 31.69 23.92
N ASN A 356 -44.83 32.24 25.10
CA ASN A 356 -44.74 33.68 25.33
C ASN A 356 -43.32 34.23 25.19
N ALA A 357 -42.29 33.47 25.59
CA ALA A 357 -40.89 33.88 25.41
C ALA A 357 -40.51 33.97 23.92
N TRP A 358 -40.83 32.94 23.14
CA TRP A 358 -40.61 32.91 21.69
C TRP A 358 -41.35 34.02 20.96
N MET A 359 -42.63 34.25 21.29
CA MET A 359 -43.39 35.35 20.71
C MET A 359 -42.76 36.71 21.02
N ARG A 360 -42.36 36.95 22.28
CA ARG A 360 -41.69 38.20 22.67
C ARG A 360 -40.33 38.38 22.00
N ALA A 361 -39.55 37.32 21.86
CA ALA A 361 -38.24 37.37 21.19
C ALA A 361 -38.41 37.78 19.72
N LEU A 362 -39.31 37.11 18.99
CA LEU A 362 -39.61 37.46 17.59
C LEU A 362 -40.17 38.89 17.47
N GLN A 363 -41.12 39.28 18.32
CA GLN A 363 -41.66 40.65 18.31
C GLN A 363 -40.58 41.72 18.55
N ARG A 364 -39.64 41.47 19.47
CA ARG A 364 -38.50 42.37 19.74
C ARG A 364 -37.56 42.47 18.53
N THR A 365 -37.23 41.33 17.90
CA THR A 365 -36.40 41.32 16.69
C THR A 365 -37.08 42.09 15.54
N ILE A 366 -38.39 41.90 15.34
CA ILE A 366 -39.16 42.61 14.31
C ILE A 366 -39.19 44.12 14.59
N HIS A 367 -39.46 44.53 15.83
CA HIS A 367 -39.46 45.94 16.21
C HIS A 367 -38.09 46.60 16.02
N TYR A 368 -37.02 45.91 16.43
CA TYR A 368 -35.65 46.36 16.20
C TYR A 368 -35.34 46.55 14.71
N LEU A 369 -35.86 45.69 13.83
CA LEU A 369 -35.70 45.83 12.38
C LEU A 369 -36.52 46.99 11.78
N HIS A 370 -37.65 47.37 12.40
CA HIS A 370 -38.42 48.55 12.00
C HIS A 370 -37.75 49.86 12.44
N GLU A 371 -37.24 49.93 13.67
CA GLU A 371 -36.61 51.16 14.20
C GLU A 371 -35.29 51.51 13.51
N ASN A 372 -34.49 50.52 13.12
CA ASN A 372 -33.21 50.78 12.46
C ASN A 372 -33.35 51.26 11.01
N ASP A 373 -34.50 51.06 10.37
CA ASP A 373 -34.68 51.39 8.96
C ASP A 373 -34.79 52.90 8.71
N ASP A 374 -35.33 53.66 9.68
CA ASP A 374 -35.43 55.11 9.60
C ASP A 374 -34.06 55.83 9.57
N THR A 375 -32.97 55.12 9.91
CA THR A 375 -31.61 55.69 9.91
C THR A 375 -30.75 55.29 8.71
N VAL A 376 -31.18 54.36 7.86
CA VAL A 376 -30.34 53.76 6.80
C VAL A 376 -30.78 54.16 5.36
N PHE A 377 -31.94 54.80 5.20
CA PHE A 377 -32.51 55.20 3.90
C PHE A 377 -31.68 56.19 3.05
N GLN A 378 -30.58 56.76 3.55
CA GLN A 378 -29.74 57.70 2.79
C GLN A 378 -28.49 57.10 2.11
N LEU A 379 -28.14 55.83 2.34
CA LEU A 379 -26.81 55.31 1.93
C LEU A 379 -26.82 54.24 0.83
N THR A 380 -27.97 53.71 0.42
CA THR A 380 -28.05 52.54 -0.49
C THR A 380 -28.67 52.81 -1.85
N ALA A 381 -29.18 54.02 -2.12
CA ALA A 381 -29.89 54.38 -3.36
C ALA A 381 -29.00 54.60 -4.62
N VAL A 382 -27.68 54.35 -4.56
CA VAL A 382 -26.73 54.68 -5.64
C VAL A 382 -26.19 53.46 -6.41
N LYS A 383 -26.64 52.23 -6.15
CA LYS A 383 -26.02 51.02 -6.75
C LYS A 383 -26.91 50.07 -7.58
N GLN A 384 -28.14 50.44 -7.93
CA GLN A 384 -28.97 49.59 -8.79
C GLN A 384 -29.68 50.37 -9.89
N ILE A 385 -28.93 50.67 -10.96
CA ILE A 385 -29.46 50.97 -12.30
C ILE A 385 -28.55 50.26 -13.31
N ASN A 386 -29.17 49.57 -14.27
CA ASN A 386 -28.65 48.68 -15.34
C ASN A 386 -28.57 47.21 -14.89
N GLY A 387 -29.57 46.35 -15.16
CA GLY A 387 -30.09 45.99 -16.50
C GLY A 387 -29.24 44.82 -17.01
N GLY A 388 -29.69 43.59 -17.20
CA GLY A 388 -30.99 43.08 -17.62
C GLY A 388 -30.71 42.16 -18.80
N THR A 389 -30.62 40.84 -18.58
CA THR A 389 -30.89 39.77 -19.56
C THR A 389 -30.76 38.40 -18.88
N SER A 390 -31.77 37.59 -19.09
CA SER A 390 -31.94 36.23 -18.60
C SER A 390 -31.03 35.27 -19.37
N GLU A 391 -30.07 34.65 -18.66
CA GLU A 391 -29.28 33.43 -19.00
C GLU A 391 -28.08 33.35 -18.02
N SER A 392 -28.25 32.97 -16.74
CA SER A 392 -27.12 33.07 -15.78
C SER A 392 -27.07 32.08 -14.61
N GLY A 393 -27.74 30.93 -14.71
CA GLY A 393 -27.67 29.89 -13.67
C GLY A 393 -26.33 29.14 -13.62
N SER A 394 -25.72 28.86 -14.77
CA SER A 394 -24.47 28.07 -14.86
C SER A 394 -23.21 28.88 -14.52
N THR A 395 -23.16 30.15 -14.90
CA THR A 395 -21.99 31.02 -14.71
C THR A 395 -21.66 31.28 -13.23
N LEU A 396 -22.68 31.38 -12.36
CA LEU A 396 -22.48 31.60 -10.92
C LEU A 396 -21.81 30.40 -10.21
N GLN A 397 -22.07 29.17 -10.64
CA GLN A 397 -21.44 27.98 -10.07
C GLN A 397 -19.96 27.85 -10.50
N HIS A 398 -19.64 28.18 -11.76
CA HIS A 398 -18.26 28.13 -12.26
C HIS A 398 -17.34 29.14 -11.55
N ASP A 399 -17.84 30.34 -11.24
CA ASP A 399 -17.04 31.36 -10.54
C ASP A 399 -16.73 30.97 -9.09
N SER A 400 -17.63 30.26 -8.41
CA SER A 400 -17.40 29.74 -7.05
C SER A 400 -16.30 28.69 -7.02
N PHE A 401 -16.35 27.69 -7.90
CA PHE A 401 -15.34 26.63 -7.97
C PHE A 401 -13.97 27.15 -8.41
N LEU A 402 -13.93 28.09 -9.36
CA LEU A 402 -12.68 28.72 -9.78
C LEU A 402 -12.06 29.56 -8.65
N ALA A 403 -12.88 30.22 -7.83
CA ALA A 403 -12.39 30.94 -6.65
C ALA A 403 -11.80 29.98 -5.60
N GLU A 404 -12.42 28.82 -5.40
CA GLU A 404 -11.89 27.77 -4.52
C GLU A 404 -10.54 27.22 -5.01
N LEU A 405 -10.46 26.84 -6.29
CA LEU A 405 -9.20 26.37 -6.90
C LEU A 405 -8.07 27.40 -6.80
N ARG A 406 -8.37 28.70 -6.91
CA ARG A 406 -7.37 29.77 -6.78
C ARG A 406 -6.82 29.94 -5.37
N ARG A 407 -7.50 29.44 -4.34
CA ARG A 407 -6.98 29.44 -2.94
C ARG A 407 -5.88 28.40 -2.73
N ILE A 408 -5.79 27.39 -3.60
CA ILE A 408 -4.76 26.36 -3.53
C ILE A 408 -3.40 26.97 -3.96
N PRO A 409 -2.33 26.77 -3.19
CA PRO A 409 -1.03 27.35 -3.49
C PRO A 409 -0.51 27.05 -4.91
N GLY A 410 -0.14 28.07 -5.67
CA GLY A 410 0.42 27.99 -7.01
C GLY A 410 -0.61 28.10 -8.14
N ASN A 411 -1.92 27.98 -7.85
CA ASN A 411 -2.99 28.03 -8.84
C ASN A 411 -3.29 29.47 -9.33
N GLU A 412 -2.72 30.49 -8.70
CA GLU A 412 -2.76 31.88 -9.14
C GLU A 412 -2.07 32.11 -10.49
N ILE A 413 -1.14 31.22 -10.88
CA ILE A 413 -0.35 31.30 -12.11
C ILE A 413 -0.38 29.96 -12.86
N CYS A 414 -0.22 30.01 -14.18
CA CYS A 414 -0.08 28.83 -15.04
C CYS A 414 1.08 27.95 -14.59
N ALA A 415 0.85 26.63 -14.48
CA ALA A 415 1.82 25.65 -14.02
C ALA A 415 3.15 25.63 -14.81
N ASP A 416 3.12 26.10 -16.07
CA ASP A 416 4.24 25.98 -17.00
C ASP A 416 4.93 27.33 -17.30
N CYS A 417 4.19 28.38 -17.68
CA CYS A 417 4.75 29.68 -18.12
C CYS A 417 4.52 30.85 -17.15
N CYS A 418 3.90 30.60 -15.99
CA CYS A 418 3.61 31.60 -14.95
C CYS A 418 2.65 32.75 -15.35
N VAL A 419 1.88 32.64 -16.44
CA VAL A 419 0.79 33.58 -16.76
C VAL A 419 -0.26 33.56 -15.65
N GLU A 420 -0.67 34.72 -15.16
CA GLU A 420 -1.66 34.85 -14.09
C GLU A 420 -3.06 34.36 -14.51
N SER A 421 -3.84 33.95 -13.52
CA SER A 421 -5.25 33.56 -13.67
C SER A 421 -5.51 32.49 -14.74
N PRO A 422 -4.88 31.29 -14.64
CA PRO A 422 -5.15 30.19 -15.54
C PRO A 422 -6.64 29.77 -15.50
N LYS A 423 -7.21 29.49 -16.67
CA LYS A 423 -8.65 29.13 -16.83
C LYS A 423 -8.87 27.73 -17.41
N TRP A 424 -7.79 26.98 -17.59
CA TRP A 424 -7.82 25.60 -18.10
C TRP A 424 -7.18 24.69 -17.08
N ALA A 425 -7.55 23.43 -17.07
CA ALA A 425 -6.96 22.41 -16.21
C ALA A 425 -6.57 21.18 -17.00
N SER A 426 -5.50 20.50 -16.58
CA SER A 426 -5.26 19.11 -16.93
C SER A 426 -5.75 18.24 -15.77
N ILE A 427 -6.88 17.56 -15.95
CA ILE A 427 -7.58 16.87 -14.86
C ILE A 427 -6.81 15.63 -14.35
N ASN A 428 -6.05 14.95 -15.21
CA ASN A 428 -5.24 13.81 -14.79
C ASN A 428 -3.93 14.21 -14.10
N LEU A 429 -3.39 15.39 -14.41
CA LEU A 429 -2.16 15.90 -13.78
C LEU A 429 -2.46 16.75 -12.52
N GLY A 430 -3.68 17.26 -12.37
CA GLY A 430 -4.06 18.13 -11.25
C GLY A 430 -3.46 19.53 -11.32
N ILE A 431 -3.33 20.11 -12.53
CA ILE A 431 -2.69 21.41 -12.75
C ILE A 431 -3.57 22.39 -13.53
N LEU A 432 -3.39 23.69 -13.26
CA LEU A 432 -4.02 24.80 -13.98
C LEU A 432 -3.08 25.44 -15.01
N LEU A 433 -3.63 25.72 -16.19
CA LEU A 433 -2.93 26.14 -17.39
C LEU A 433 -3.57 27.41 -17.99
N CYS A 434 -2.74 28.24 -18.61
CA CYS A 434 -3.23 29.30 -19.51
C CYS A 434 -3.63 28.72 -20.87
N ILE A 435 -4.37 29.50 -21.66
CA ILE A 435 -4.88 29.08 -22.99
C ILE A 435 -3.78 28.60 -23.95
N GLU A 436 -2.60 29.22 -23.92
CA GLU A 436 -1.49 28.85 -24.81
C GLU A 436 -0.81 27.55 -24.37
N CYS A 437 -0.57 27.36 -23.07
CA CYS A 437 0.01 26.12 -22.54
C CYS A 437 -0.98 24.95 -22.68
N CYS A 438 -2.28 25.18 -22.48
CA CYS A 438 -3.27 24.13 -22.65
C CYS A 438 -3.34 23.64 -24.11
N GLY A 439 -3.15 24.53 -25.09
CA GLY A 439 -3.05 24.17 -26.51
C GLY A 439 -1.88 23.23 -26.81
N ILE A 440 -0.77 23.37 -26.09
CA ILE A 440 0.39 22.47 -26.20
C ILE A 440 0.08 21.12 -25.54
N HIS A 441 -0.49 21.12 -24.33
CA HIS A 441 -0.90 19.89 -23.65
C HIS A 441 -1.86 19.04 -24.49
N ARG A 442 -2.82 19.69 -25.18
CA ARG A 442 -3.74 19.00 -26.13
C ARG A 442 -3.00 18.32 -27.29
N SER A 443 -1.89 18.89 -27.77
CA SER A 443 -1.10 18.34 -28.89
C SER A 443 -0.35 17.04 -28.55
N PHE A 444 -0.23 16.71 -27.26
CA PHE A 444 0.49 15.52 -26.80
C PHE A 444 -0.39 14.27 -26.68
N GLY A 445 -1.71 14.43 -26.81
CA GLY A 445 -2.67 13.34 -26.72
C GLY A 445 -3.22 13.14 -25.30
N VAL A 446 -4.42 12.56 -25.24
CA VAL A 446 -5.21 12.38 -24.02
C VAL A 446 -4.59 11.42 -23.01
N GLN A 447 -3.69 10.55 -23.46
CA GLN A 447 -2.90 9.65 -22.61
C GLN A 447 -1.83 10.37 -21.79
N ILE A 448 -1.48 11.60 -22.16
CA ILE A 448 -0.47 12.42 -21.47
C ILE A 448 -1.15 13.51 -20.65
N SER A 449 -2.07 14.25 -21.26
CA SER A 449 -2.78 15.35 -20.61
C SER A 449 -4.23 15.45 -21.06
N LYS A 450 -5.15 15.40 -20.10
CA LYS A 450 -6.60 15.49 -20.30
C LYS A 450 -7.05 16.91 -19.98
N VAL A 451 -7.09 17.77 -21.01
CA VAL A 451 -7.38 19.20 -20.83
C VAL A 451 -8.89 19.48 -20.79
N ARG A 452 -9.32 20.29 -19.83
CA ARG A 452 -10.68 20.85 -19.68
C ARG A 452 -10.66 22.36 -19.42
N SER A 453 -11.69 23.05 -19.87
CA SER A 453 -11.95 24.46 -19.57
C SER A 453 -12.66 24.58 -18.22
N LEU A 454 -12.15 25.40 -17.31
CA LEU A 454 -12.79 25.61 -16.00
C LEU A 454 -14.08 26.46 -16.09
N ILE A 455 -14.24 27.19 -17.20
CA ILE A 455 -15.34 28.14 -17.44
C ILE A 455 -16.31 27.68 -18.54
N MET A 456 -15.92 26.71 -19.39
CA MET A 456 -16.74 26.25 -20.52
C MET A 456 -17.13 24.77 -20.43
N ASP A 457 -16.34 23.93 -19.76
CA ASP A 457 -16.65 22.51 -19.65
C ASP A 457 -17.35 22.24 -18.32
N MET A 458 -18.37 21.37 -18.33
CA MET A 458 -18.96 20.84 -17.11
C MET A 458 -18.03 19.76 -16.54
N LEU A 459 -17.39 20.06 -15.40
CA LEU A 459 -16.55 19.11 -14.68
C LEU A 459 -17.40 18.28 -13.73
N GLU A 460 -17.21 16.96 -13.79
CA GLU A 460 -17.81 16.02 -12.84
C GLU A 460 -17.22 16.26 -11.43
N SER A 461 -18.02 15.99 -10.40
CA SER A 461 -17.64 16.27 -9.01
C SER A 461 -16.36 15.55 -8.57
N GLU A 462 -16.11 14.37 -9.12
CA GLU A 462 -14.94 13.55 -8.86
C GLU A 462 -13.68 14.18 -9.46
N GLN A 463 -13.78 14.73 -10.67
CA GLN A 463 -12.70 15.50 -11.32
C GLN A 463 -12.41 16.78 -10.54
N LYS A 464 -13.45 17.44 -9.99
CA LYS A 464 -13.29 18.61 -9.10
C LYS A 464 -12.51 18.24 -7.85
N LYS A 465 -12.85 17.13 -7.18
CA LYS A 465 -12.14 16.63 -5.99
C LYS A 465 -10.65 16.35 -6.28
N VAL A 466 -10.31 15.77 -7.44
CA VAL A 466 -8.90 15.58 -7.86
C VAL A 466 -8.15 16.91 -8.01
N LEU A 467 -8.79 17.91 -8.63
CA LEU A 467 -8.20 19.26 -8.77
C LEU A 467 -8.02 19.97 -7.43
N LEU A 468 -8.93 19.73 -6.46
CA LEU A 468 -8.84 20.27 -5.11
C LEU A 468 -7.77 19.57 -4.24
N ALA A 469 -7.54 18.27 -4.46
CA ALA A 469 -6.52 17.49 -3.75
C ALA A 469 -5.10 17.77 -4.24
N LEU A 470 -4.94 18.28 -5.46
CA LEU A 470 -3.67 18.64 -6.07
C LEU A 470 -3.55 20.16 -6.19
N GLY A 471 -2.54 20.63 -6.93
CA GLY A 471 -2.33 22.04 -7.16
C GLY A 471 -0.99 22.31 -7.83
N ASN A 472 -0.90 23.44 -8.52
CA ASN A 472 0.27 23.79 -9.32
C ASN A 472 1.58 23.78 -8.52
N ARG A 473 1.59 24.29 -7.27
CA ARG A 473 2.80 24.24 -6.43
C ARG A 473 3.19 22.81 -6.10
N ALA A 474 2.23 22.00 -5.67
CA ALA A 474 2.46 20.62 -5.25
C ALA A 474 2.95 19.76 -6.42
N VAL A 475 2.28 19.81 -7.57
CA VAL A 475 2.67 19.06 -8.76
C VAL A 475 4.00 19.57 -9.33
N ASN A 476 4.27 20.89 -9.30
CA ASN A 476 5.56 21.43 -9.69
C ASN A 476 6.69 20.98 -8.76
N SER A 477 6.45 20.81 -7.46
CA SER A 477 7.45 20.28 -6.52
C SER A 477 7.91 18.87 -6.88
N ILE A 478 7.07 18.11 -7.59
CA ILE A 478 7.37 16.76 -8.11
C ILE A 478 8.07 16.87 -9.46
N TYR A 479 7.41 17.51 -10.43
CA TYR A 479 7.88 17.54 -11.82
C TYR A 479 9.09 18.44 -12.05
N LEU A 480 9.45 19.30 -11.09
CA LEU A 480 10.60 20.19 -11.10
C LEU A 480 11.55 19.94 -9.91
N ALA A 481 11.45 18.79 -9.24
CA ALA A 481 12.23 18.46 -8.03
C ALA A 481 13.76 18.60 -8.23
N HIS A 482 14.24 18.29 -9.43
CA HIS A 482 15.66 18.23 -9.75
C HIS A 482 15.93 18.96 -11.08
N ILE A 483 15.99 20.30 -11.06
CA ILE A 483 16.40 21.11 -12.22
C ILE A 483 17.96 21.13 -12.29
N PRO A 484 18.60 20.54 -13.32
CA PRO A 484 20.06 20.61 -13.48
C PRO A 484 20.58 22.05 -13.63
N SER A 485 21.79 22.31 -13.15
CA SER A 485 22.29 23.69 -13.00
C SER A 485 22.57 24.43 -14.31
N VAL A 486 23.23 23.88 -15.35
CA VAL A 486 23.42 24.63 -16.62
C VAL A 486 23.73 23.69 -17.81
N LYS A 487 23.17 24.00 -19.01
CA LYS A 487 23.49 23.52 -20.39
C LYS A 487 22.63 22.41 -21.08
N ILE A 488 21.67 21.73 -20.44
CA ILE A 488 20.90 20.62 -21.08
C ILE A 488 19.35 20.81 -21.05
N ILE A 489 18.87 21.99 -20.64
CA ILE A 489 17.45 22.24 -20.38
C ILE A 489 16.93 23.37 -21.27
N PRO A 490 15.74 23.24 -21.89
CA PRO A 490 15.09 24.37 -22.56
C PRO A 490 14.90 25.53 -21.57
N PRO A 491 14.97 26.79 -22.02
CA PRO A 491 14.75 27.93 -21.14
C PRO A 491 13.35 27.86 -20.51
N ARG A 492 13.25 28.20 -19.21
CA ARG A 492 11.96 28.23 -18.51
C ARG A 492 11.06 29.27 -19.18
N PRO A 493 9.87 28.90 -19.66
CA PRO A 493 9.00 29.81 -20.36
C PRO A 493 8.44 30.85 -19.38
N VAL A 494 8.30 32.07 -19.88
CA VAL A 494 7.60 33.19 -19.25
C VAL A 494 6.37 33.54 -20.08
N ALA A 495 5.54 34.47 -19.59
CA ALA A 495 4.33 34.92 -20.28
C ALA A 495 4.56 35.32 -21.75
N THR A 496 5.71 35.91 -22.09
CA THR A 496 6.05 36.36 -23.45
C THR A 496 6.81 35.32 -24.30
N SER A 497 7.03 34.11 -23.78
CA SER A 497 7.77 33.07 -24.51
C SER A 497 7.00 32.53 -25.71
N SER A 498 7.72 32.31 -26.81
CA SER A 498 7.17 31.72 -28.03
C SER A 498 6.61 30.30 -27.80
N ARG A 499 5.68 29.88 -28.66
CA ARG A 499 5.10 28.53 -28.62
C ARG A 499 6.16 27.44 -28.62
N LEU A 500 7.23 27.59 -29.40
CA LEU A 500 8.35 26.64 -29.47
C LEU A 500 9.08 26.48 -28.13
N VAL A 501 9.33 27.58 -27.43
CA VAL A 501 9.98 27.56 -26.09
C VAL A 501 9.08 26.88 -25.07
N ARG A 502 7.80 27.23 -25.05
CA ARG A 502 6.80 26.60 -24.16
C ARG A 502 6.69 25.10 -24.44
N GLU A 503 6.62 24.71 -25.71
CA GLU A 503 6.49 23.31 -26.11
C GLU A 503 7.71 22.48 -25.70
N ALA A 504 8.91 22.98 -25.93
CA ALA A 504 10.14 22.32 -25.51
C ALA A 504 10.18 22.10 -23.98
N TRP A 505 9.77 23.09 -23.20
CA TRP A 505 9.72 22.99 -21.74
C TRP A 505 8.66 21.99 -21.26
N ILE A 506 7.44 22.07 -21.78
CA ILE A 506 6.33 21.19 -21.37
C ILE A 506 6.63 19.74 -21.75
N ARG A 507 7.19 19.51 -22.95
CA ARG A 507 7.67 18.18 -23.39
C ARG A 507 8.76 17.64 -22.43
N ALA A 508 9.75 18.46 -22.10
CA ALA A 508 10.81 18.10 -21.15
C ALA A 508 10.25 17.74 -19.76
N LYS A 509 9.23 18.47 -19.31
CA LYS A 509 8.61 18.31 -17.99
C LYS A 509 7.75 17.04 -17.88
N TYR A 510 6.75 16.86 -18.73
CA TYR A 510 5.74 15.80 -18.55
C TYR A 510 5.98 14.54 -19.38
N ILE A 511 6.50 14.67 -20.60
CA ILE A 511 6.75 13.53 -21.51
C ILE A 511 8.08 12.88 -21.16
N GLU A 512 9.14 13.69 -21.17
CA GLU A 512 10.50 13.21 -20.97
C GLU A 512 10.89 13.13 -19.48
N ARG A 513 10.07 13.72 -18.59
CA ARG A 513 10.21 13.68 -17.12
C ARG A 513 11.61 14.06 -16.65
N ARG A 514 12.22 15.04 -17.34
CA ARG A 514 13.64 15.40 -17.22
C ARG A 514 14.08 15.82 -15.82
N PHE A 515 13.15 16.33 -15.02
CA PHE A 515 13.45 16.99 -13.74
C PHE A 515 12.89 16.24 -12.52
N VAL A 516 12.33 15.05 -12.71
CA VAL A 516 11.75 14.27 -11.60
C VAL A 516 12.85 13.60 -10.76
N ARG A 517 13.91 13.07 -11.39
CA ARG A 517 14.98 12.29 -10.72
C ARG A 517 16.36 12.96 -10.78
N LYS A 518 17.24 12.64 -9.82
CA LYS A 518 18.62 13.16 -9.77
C LYS A 518 19.42 12.76 -11.01
N CYS A 519 20.30 13.66 -11.47
CA CYS A 519 21.05 13.53 -12.73
C CYS A 519 21.86 12.23 -12.86
N ARG A 520 22.30 11.61 -11.75
CA ARG A 520 23.03 10.32 -11.72
C ARG A 520 22.19 9.13 -12.20
N GLU A 521 20.89 9.11 -11.91
CA GLU A 521 19.99 8.03 -12.35
C GLU A 521 19.59 8.17 -13.82
N ARG A 522 19.53 9.42 -14.31
CA ARG A 522 19.16 9.76 -15.68
C ARG A 522 20.18 9.26 -16.70
N ALA A 523 21.47 9.38 -16.39
CA ALA A 523 22.55 8.84 -17.22
C ALA A 523 22.48 7.31 -17.34
N ARG A 524 22.20 6.60 -16.23
CA ARG A 524 22.03 5.14 -16.21
C ARG A 524 20.85 4.67 -17.06
N LYS A 525 19.66 5.27 -16.92
CA LYS A 525 18.47 4.88 -17.70
C LYS A 525 18.64 5.15 -19.20
N CYS A 526 19.23 6.28 -19.60
CA CYS A 526 19.53 6.56 -21.01
C CYS A 526 20.56 5.60 -21.62
N ALA A 527 21.55 5.16 -20.84
CA ALA A 527 22.52 4.14 -21.27
C ALA A 527 21.86 2.76 -21.47
N ILE A 528 20.92 2.38 -20.61
CA ILE A 528 20.16 1.12 -20.70
C ILE A 528 19.21 1.11 -21.91
N ILE A 529 18.55 2.23 -22.21
CA ILE A 529 17.68 2.35 -23.39
C ILE A 529 18.51 2.29 -24.69
N ARG A 530 19.69 2.90 -24.71
CA ARG A 530 20.61 2.83 -25.86
C ARG A 530 21.15 1.42 -26.10
N THR A 531 21.52 0.69 -25.04
CA THR A 531 21.98 -0.71 -25.15
C THR A 531 20.86 -1.66 -25.58
N LYS A 532 19.63 -1.48 -25.07
CA LYS A 532 18.46 -2.26 -25.54
C LYS A 532 18.04 -1.94 -26.97
N ALA A 533 18.25 -0.71 -27.44
CA ALA A 533 18.03 -0.33 -28.84
C ALA A 533 19.09 -0.91 -29.78
N THR A 534 20.37 -0.96 -29.37
CA THR A 534 21.46 -1.57 -30.17
C THR A 534 21.35 -3.09 -30.26
N HIS A 535 20.76 -3.78 -29.27
CA HIS A 535 20.51 -5.22 -29.34
C HIS A 535 19.30 -5.63 -30.20
N ARG A 536 18.45 -4.69 -30.62
CA ARG A 536 17.35 -4.95 -31.56
C ARG A 536 17.69 -4.61 -33.02
N SER A 537 18.88 -4.07 -33.27
CA SER A 537 19.34 -3.68 -34.61
C SER A 537 20.72 -4.26 -34.94
N SER A 538 20.84 -5.59 -35.03
CA SER A 538 22.04 -6.23 -35.59
C SER A 538 21.69 -7.53 -36.31
N SER A 539 21.06 -7.36 -37.48
CA SER A 539 21.04 -8.35 -38.57
C SER A 539 21.47 -7.60 -39.83
N ASN A 540 22.78 -7.51 -40.08
CA ASN A 540 23.42 -7.54 -41.41
C ASN A 540 24.83 -6.90 -41.41
N ARG A 541 25.81 -7.71 -41.87
CA ARG A 541 27.03 -7.39 -42.63
C ARG A 541 28.28 -6.79 -41.94
N VAL A 542 29.21 -7.71 -41.62
CA VAL A 542 30.57 -7.95 -42.19
C VAL A 542 31.56 -6.78 -42.45
N SER A 543 32.76 -6.99 -41.89
CA SER A 543 34.16 -6.68 -42.29
C SER A 543 34.87 -5.37 -41.88
N SER A 544 35.89 -5.58 -41.03
CA SER A 544 37.31 -5.15 -41.10
C SER A 544 37.70 -3.69 -40.89
N VAL A 545 38.52 -3.41 -39.86
CA VAL A 545 39.99 -3.15 -39.92
C VAL A 545 40.45 -2.53 -38.58
N ASP A 546 41.14 -3.34 -37.77
CA ASP A 546 42.49 -3.18 -37.19
C ASP A 546 43.04 -1.79 -36.73
N ARG A 547 43.45 -1.68 -35.44
CA ARG A 547 44.84 -1.41 -34.93
C ARG A 547 45.04 -0.45 -33.74
N TYR A 548 45.75 -0.98 -32.73
CA TYR A 548 46.88 -0.42 -31.92
C TYR A 548 46.60 0.71 -30.89
N LEU A 549 47.19 0.81 -29.66
CA LEU A 549 48.24 0.12 -28.89
C LEU A 549 48.19 0.57 -27.39
N SER A 550 48.51 -0.37 -26.49
CA SER A 550 49.41 -0.31 -25.31
C SER A 550 49.13 0.45 -23.99
N GLU A 551 49.15 -0.36 -22.93
CA GLU A 551 49.34 -0.21 -21.45
C GLU A 551 50.84 0.03 -21.08
N PRO A 552 51.41 -0.10 -19.82
CA PRO A 552 50.88 -0.33 -18.44
C PRO A 552 51.67 0.33 -17.22
N SER A 553 51.18 0.06 -16.00
CA SER A 553 51.90 -0.39 -14.74
C SER A 553 52.78 0.52 -13.84
N SER A 554 52.50 0.50 -12.51
CA SER A 554 53.38 0.15 -11.34
C SER A 554 52.97 0.88 -10.03
N TYR A 555 53.21 0.47 -8.77
CA TYR A 555 53.35 -0.79 -7.99
C TYR A 555 53.70 -0.40 -6.50
N LEU A 556 53.30 -1.21 -5.49
CA LEU A 556 53.75 -1.35 -4.05
C LEU A 556 53.39 -0.24 -3.01
N ASP A 557 53.23 -0.49 -1.69
CA ASP A 557 52.80 -1.61 -0.82
C ASP A 557 52.95 -1.19 0.68
N ASN A 558 52.18 -1.85 1.56
CA ASN A 558 52.43 -2.24 2.97
C ASN A 558 52.28 -1.28 4.20
N GLU A 559 51.17 -1.52 4.92
CA GLU A 559 51.00 -2.15 6.26
C GLU A 559 51.53 -1.60 7.62
N GLN A 560 50.64 -1.84 8.62
CA GLN A 560 50.80 -2.17 10.06
C GLN A 560 50.45 -1.16 11.19
N GLU A 561 49.24 -1.40 11.74
CA GLU A 561 48.75 -1.51 13.14
C GLU A 561 49.44 -0.78 14.32
N GLN A 562 48.63 -0.14 15.19
CA GLN A 562 48.27 -0.63 16.55
C GLN A 562 47.60 0.45 17.45
N LEU A 563 46.38 0.13 17.91
CA LEU A 563 45.84 0.21 19.29
C LEU A 563 45.69 1.55 20.09
N THR A 564 44.43 1.73 20.54
CA THR A 564 43.93 2.26 21.85
C THR A 564 43.28 3.66 21.90
N GLY A 565 42.07 3.72 22.48
CA GLY A 565 41.65 4.85 23.34
C GLY A 565 40.33 5.56 23.03
N TYR A 566 39.22 5.06 23.62
CA TYR A 566 38.21 5.81 24.39
C TYR A 566 37.44 7.02 23.78
N PHE A 567 36.11 6.84 23.76
CA PHE A 567 35.00 7.80 23.98
C PHE A 567 34.38 8.62 22.83
N SER A 568 33.08 8.31 22.63
CA SER A 568 31.93 9.17 22.30
C SER A 568 32.03 10.11 21.10
N ASP A 569 31.34 9.76 20.00
CA ASP A 569 30.31 10.66 19.46
C ASP A 569 29.37 9.96 18.46
N THR A 570 28.15 10.46 18.44
CA THR A 570 27.00 10.07 17.61
C THR A 570 27.30 10.01 16.12
N GLY A 571 26.83 8.96 15.41
CA GLY A 571 26.82 8.98 13.93
C GLY A 571 26.74 7.61 13.27
N TRP A 572 25.57 7.27 12.76
CA TRP A 572 25.35 6.11 11.90
C TRP A 572 26.10 6.29 10.57
N LYS A 573 27.22 5.57 10.42
CA LYS A 573 27.85 5.27 9.13
C LYS A 573 28.38 3.84 9.13
N SER A 574 28.07 3.17 8.02
CA SER A 574 28.32 1.78 7.66
C SER A 574 29.76 1.31 7.89
N ILE A 575 29.93 0.07 8.37
CA ILE A 575 31.22 -0.62 8.45
C ILE A 575 31.17 -1.87 7.57
N GLU A 576 32.06 -1.90 6.58
CA GLU A 576 32.56 -3.09 5.87
C GLU A 576 33.71 -3.70 6.69
N ILE A 577 33.85 -5.04 6.76
CA ILE A 577 35.14 -5.72 7.04
C ILE A 577 35.24 -7.06 6.25
N PRO A 578 36.43 -7.46 5.72
CA PRO A 578 36.63 -8.43 4.63
C PRO A 578 37.48 -9.70 4.95
N THR A 579 37.37 -10.67 4.00
CA THR A 579 38.31 -11.68 3.41
C THR A 579 39.35 -12.51 4.20
N GLU A 580 39.36 -13.84 3.91
CA GLU A 580 40.50 -14.73 3.51
C GLU A 580 39.89 -16.11 3.13
N ASP A 581 39.95 -16.65 1.89
CA ASP A 581 41.03 -17.28 1.09
C ASP A 581 40.88 -18.82 0.98
N ASN A 582 40.47 -19.32 -0.20
CA ASN A 582 41.25 -20.27 -1.01
C ASN A 582 40.52 -20.80 -2.27
N GLU A 583 41.12 -20.48 -3.41
CA GLU A 583 41.31 -21.23 -4.65
C GLU A 583 40.25 -22.23 -5.17
N ARG A 584 39.70 -21.94 -6.36
CA ARG A 584 39.82 -22.82 -7.55
C ARG A 584 39.42 -22.11 -8.85
N LYS A 585 40.37 -22.11 -9.78
CA LYS A 585 40.29 -21.72 -11.20
C LYS A 585 39.07 -22.33 -11.90
N ILE A 586 38.41 -21.57 -12.79
CA ILE A 586 38.00 -21.99 -14.16
C ILE A 586 37.65 -20.73 -14.98
N SER A 587 38.45 -20.53 -16.03
CA SER A 587 38.17 -20.08 -17.40
C SER A 587 37.29 -18.85 -17.70
N ALA A 588 37.91 -17.94 -18.46
CA ALA A 588 37.37 -16.74 -19.09
C ALA A 588 36.32 -17.03 -20.18
N CYS A 589 35.18 -16.34 -20.11
CA CYS A 589 34.65 -15.42 -21.12
C CYS A 589 33.17 -15.10 -20.82
N GLY A 590 32.78 -13.82 -20.75
CA GLY A 590 31.39 -13.40 -20.95
C GLY A 590 30.66 -12.74 -19.77
N SER A 591 30.62 -11.40 -19.82
CA SER A 591 29.51 -10.52 -19.41
C SER A 591 29.07 -10.42 -17.95
N ASP A 592 29.59 -9.38 -17.28
CA ASP A 592 28.96 -8.69 -16.16
C ASP A 592 27.57 -8.15 -16.55
N SER A 593 26.51 -8.84 -16.10
CA SER A 593 25.12 -8.38 -16.26
C SER A 593 24.22 -8.65 -15.05
N ASN A 594 24.73 -9.28 -13.99
CA ASN A 594 23.90 -9.75 -12.86
C ASN A 594 23.80 -8.80 -11.65
N LEU A 595 24.76 -7.87 -11.46
CA LEU A 595 24.69 -6.89 -10.37
C LEU A 595 23.67 -5.77 -10.64
N ASP A 596 23.49 -5.37 -11.90
CA ASP A 596 22.54 -4.32 -12.30
C ASP A 596 21.06 -4.77 -12.24
N LEU A 597 20.81 -6.08 -12.35
CA LEU A 597 19.46 -6.62 -12.27
C LEU A 597 18.92 -6.62 -10.83
N ALA A 598 19.80 -6.87 -9.86
CA ALA A 598 19.46 -6.85 -8.44
C ALA A 598 19.10 -5.43 -7.96
N HIS A 599 19.88 -4.42 -8.36
CA HIS A 599 19.63 -3.02 -7.95
C HIS A 599 18.34 -2.44 -8.54
N ASN A 600 17.98 -2.81 -9.77
CA ASN A 600 16.71 -2.40 -10.39
C ASN A 600 15.52 -3.06 -9.69
N LYS A 601 15.60 -4.35 -9.35
CA LYS A 601 14.55 -5.07 -8.63
C LYS A 601 14.27 -4.49 -7.24
N LEU A 602 15.30 -4.14 -6.46
CA LEU A 602 15.09 -3.48 -5.16
C LEU A 602 14.37 -2.13 -5.31
N SER A 603 14.72 -1.35 -6.35
CA SER A 603 14.08 -0.05 -6.60
C SER A 603 12.62 -0.15 -7.08
N ASP A 604 12.24 -1.28 -7.67
CA ASP A 604 10.88 -1.55 -8.11
C ASP A 604 10.03 -2.08 -6.95
N ILE A 605 10.60 -2.89 -6.04
CA ILE A 605 9.93 -3.32 -4.80
C ILE A 605 9.57 -2.11 -3.91
N ASP A 606 10.49 -1.17 -3.74
CA ASP A 606 10.25 0.04 -2.96
C ASP A 606 9.12 0.90 -3.57
N ARG A 607 9.13 1.09 -4.90
CA ARG A 607 8.05 1.80 -5.61
C ARG A 607 6.71 1.11 -5.50
N ASN A 608 6.68 -0.22 -5.55
CA ASN A 608 5.46 -1.00 -5.39
C ASN A 608 4.89 -0.83 -3.98
N ASN A 609 5.73 -0.91 -2.94
CA ASN A 609 5.29 -0.69 -1.57
C ASN A 609 4.74 0.73 -1.37
N ARG A 610 5.45 1.76 -1.87
CA ARG A 610 4.96 3.15 -1.84
C ARG A 610 3.62 3.30 -2.55
N ALA A 611 3.41 2.64 -3.68
CA ALA A 611 2.13 2.66 -4.41
C ALA A 611 0.99 2.03 -3.60
N VAL A 612 1.26 0.92 -2.90
CA VAL A 612 0.29 0.29 -1.98
C VAL A 612 -0.09 1.26 -0.86
N PHE A 613 0.88 1.86 -0.18
CA PHE A 613 0.60 2.81 0.90
C PHE A 613 -0.16 4.05 0.42
N ALA A 614 0.25 4.65 -0.70
CA ALA A 614 -0.41 5.82 -1.25
C ALA A 614 -1.85 5.53 -1.70
N ALA A 615 -2.11 4.38 -2.33
CA ALA A 615 -3.46 3.96 -2.70
C ALA A 615 -4.35 3.67 -1.48
N THR A 616 -3.78 3.07 -0.43
CA THR A 616 -4.48 2.76 0.83
C THR A 616 -4.89 4.02 1.58
N ALA A 617 -3.98 4.99 1.70
CA ALA A 617 -4.21 6.24 2.42
C ALA A 617 -4.96 7.32 1.61
N GLY A 618 -5.19 7.09 0.31
CA GLY A 618 -5.76 8.11 -0.58
C GLY A 618 -4.82 9.25 -0.93
N ASP A 619 -3.51 9.09 -0.73
CA ASP A 619 -2.50 10.12 -1.00
C ASP A 619 -2.29 10.32 -2.51
N THR A 620 -3.15 11.16 -3.07
CA THR A 620 -3.16 11.50 -4.49
C THR A 620 -1.87 12.21 -4.92
N LEU A 621 -1.20 12.92 -4.01
CA LEU A 621 0.06 13.62 -4.30
C LEU A 621 1.22 12.63 -4.42
N GLU A 622 1.28 11.62 -3.55
CA GLU A 622 2.29 10.56 -3.65
C GLU A 622 2.05 9.65 -4.86
N LEU A 623 0.78 9.33 -5.18
CA LEU A 623 0.44 8.66 -6.45
C LEU A 623 0.92 9.48 -7.67
N CYS A 624 0.72 10.81 -7.64
CA CYS A 624 1.25 11.70 -8.68
C CYS A 624 2.78 11.64 -8.78
N ARG A 625 3.48 11.60 -7.64
CA ARG A 625 4.94 11.45 -7.59
C ARG A 625 5.41 10.13 -8.21
N LEU A 626 4.79 9.02 -7.83
CA LEU A 626 5.12 7.69 -8.36
C LEU A 626 4.91 7.63 -9.89
N ILE A 627 3.77 8.14 -10.37
CA ILE A 627 3.49 8.22 -11.81
C ILE A 627 4.55 9.08 -12.49
N ALA A 628 4.92 10.25 -11.96
CA ALA A 628 5.97 11.10 -12.50
C ALA A 628 7.34 10.39 -12.53
N GLU A 629 7.65 9.57 -11.53
CA GLU A 629 8.86 8.75 -11.45
C GLU A 629 8.87 7.60 -12.47
N GLY A 630 7.74 7.23 -13.07
CA GLY A 630 7.66 6.12 -14.04
C GLY A 630 6.98 4.86 -13.55
N PHE A 631 6.24 4.93 -12.44
CA PHE A 631 5.35 3.85 -12.04
C PHE A 631 4.23 3.68 -13.08
N ASP A 632 4.01 2.44 -13.52
CA ASP A 632 2.85 2.09 -14.35
C ASP A 632 1.65 1.87 -13.42
N VAL A 633 0.58 2.65 -13.63
CA VAL A 633 -0.65 2.58 -12.83
C VAL A 633 -1.31 1.20 -12.86
N ASN A 634 -1.00 0.38 -13.87
CA ASN A 634 -1.51 -0.98 -14.01
C ASN A 634 -0.53 -2.06 -13.49
N THR A 635 0.51 -1.66 -12.74
CA THR A 635 1.45 -2.61 -12.12
C THR A 635 0.70 -3.57 -11.19
N CYS A 636 1.04 -4.85 -11.27
CA CYS A 636 0.53 -5.87 -10.34
C CYS A 636 1.23 -5.71 -8.99
N LEU A 637 0.44 -5.44 -7.94
CA LEU A 637 0.89 -5.26 -6.56
C LEU A 637 0.32 -6.44 -5.75
N ASN A 638 1.08 -7.53 -5.57
CA ASN A 638 0.61 -8.75 -4.88
C ASN A 638 -0.72 -9.29 -5.43
N ASP A 639 -0.77 -9.54 -6.75
CA ASP A 639 -1.96 -10.01 -7.48
C ASP A 639 -3.19 -9.09 -7.40
N THR A 640 -2.98 -7.81 -7.10
CA THR A 640 -3.99 -6.76 -7.21
C THR A 640 -3.42 -5.54 -7.97
N THR A 641 -4.17 -4.44 -8.04
CA THR A 641 -3.69 -3.19 -8.65
C THR A 641 -3.92 -2.03 -7.69
N ALA A 642 -3.26 -0.89 -7.92
CA ALA A 642 -3.49 0.32 -7.12
C ALA A 642 -4.97 0.74 -7.11
N LEU A 643 -5.71 0.50 -8.21
CA LEU A 643 -7.14 0.77 -8.31
C LEU A 643 -7.94 -0.09 -7.32
N HIS A 644 -7.69 -1.40 -7.26
CA HIS A 644 -8.37 -2.28 -6.32
C HIS A 644 -8.12 -1.88 -4.86
N ILE A 645 -6.87 -1.53 -4.52
CA ILE A 645 -6.49 -1.11 -3.16
C ILE A 645 -7.22 0.17 -2.77
N ALA A 646 -7.25 1.17 -3.66
CA ALA A 646 -7.96 2.42 -3.42
C ALA A 646 -9.48 2.20 -3.24
N VAL A 647 -10.07 1.29 -4.01
CA VAL A 647 -11.49 0.92 -3.86
C VAL A 647 -11.76 0.19 -2.55
N GLU A 648 -10.89 -0.75 -2.17
CA GLU A 648 -11.02 -1.52 -0.92
C GLU A 648 -11.02 -0.64 0.34
N HIS A 649 -10.36 0.52 0.27
CA HIS A 649 -10.23 1.50 1.36
C HIS A 649 -11.09 2.76 1.17
N ASP A 650 -12.09 2.70 0.27
CA ASP A 650 -13.05 3.79 -0.02
C ASP A 650 -12.41 5.15 -0.40
N GLN A 651 -11.26 5.10 -1.10
CA GLN A 651 -10.49 6.28 -1.48
C GLN A 651 -10.96 6.88 -2.81
N SER A 652 -12.15 7.50 -2.80
CA SER A 652 -12.83 7.97 -4.03
C SER A 652 -11.99 8.91 -4.90
N VAL A 653 -11.19 9.79 -4.29
CA VAL A 653 -10.33 10.74 -5.02
C VAL A 653 -9.15 10.03 -5.69
N ALA A 654 -8.54 9.07 -5.00
CA ALA A 654 -7.45 8.26 -5.54
C ALA A 654 -7.95 7.35 -6.68
N VAL A 655 -9.15 6.77 -6.56
CA VAL A 655 -9.81 6.01 -7.63
C VAL A 655 -9.95 6.85 -8.90
N GLU A 656 -10.53 8.04 -8.80
CA GLU A 656 -10.68 8.93 -9.95
C GLU A 656 -9.33 9.35 -10.52
N PHE A 657 -8.34 9.69 -9.67
CA PHE A 657 -6.99 10.03 -10.13
C PHE A 657 -6.31 8.89 -10.90
N LEU A 658 -6.42 7.64 -10.42
CA LEU A 658 -5.86 6.46 -11.07
C LEU A 658 -6.54 6.19 -12.42
N LEU A 659 -7.87 6.28 -12.49
CA LEU A 659 -8.64 6.13 -13.74
C LEU A 659 -8.31 7.23 -14.75
N LEU A 660 -8.17 8.48 -14.29
CA LEU A 660 -7.73 9.59 -15.12
C LEU A 660 -6.32 9.36 -15.69
N ASN A 661 -5.44 8.65 -14.96
CA ASN A 661 -4.09 8.29 -15.39
C ASN A 661 -3.97 6.92 -16.09
N GLY A 662 -5.09 6.29 -16.46
CA GLY A 662 -5.10 5.10 -17.34
C GLY A 662 -5.12 3.76 -16.61
N ALA A 663 -5.55 3.73 -15.34
CA ALA A 663 -5.87 2.47 -14.68
C ALA A 663 -7.00 1.75 -15.45
N LYS A 664 -6.80 0.46 -15.71
CA LYS A 664 -7.78 -0.40 -16.38
C LYS A 664 -8.94 -0.65 -15.43
N VAL A 665 -10.10 -0.06 -15.74
CA VAL A 665 -11.32 -0.16 -14.93
C VAL A 665 -11.75 -1.63 -14.67
N ASN A 666 -11.54 -2.50 -15.66
CA ASN A 666 -11.87 -3.93 -15.61
C ASN A 666 -10.65 -4.83 -15.36
N ALA A 667 -9.59 -4.31 -14.72
CA ALA A 667 -8.49 -5.16 -14.25
C ALA A 667 -9.02 -6.20 -13.25
N LEU A 668 -8.42 -7.39 -13.24
CA LEU A 668 -8.80 -8.49 -12.35
C LEU A 668 -7.72 -8.69 -11.28
N ASN A 669 -8.14 -8.92 -10.03
CA ASN A 669 -7.25 -9.34 -8.96
C ASN A 669 -7.10 -10.88 -8.91
N SER A 670 -6.40 -11.39 -7.89
CA SER A 670 -6.21 -12.83 -7.64
C SER A 670 -7.51 -13.64 -7.60
N SER A 671 -8.59 -13.09 -7.06
CA SER A 671 -9.92 -13.72 -7.01
C SER A 671 -10.77 -13.47 -8.26
N LEU A 672 -10.16 -12.92 -9.32
CA LEU A 672 -10.84 -12.46 -10.53
C LEU A 672 -11.92 -11.40 -10.26
N ASN A 673 -11.84 -10.69 -9.13
CA ASN A 673 -12.70 -9.56 -8.86
C ASN A 673 -12.20 -8.35 -9.67
N THR A 674 -13.13 -7.61 -10.27
CA THR A 674 -12.88 -6.24 -10.75
C THR A 674 -12.97 -5.24 -9.60
N ALA A 675 -12.53 -4.00 -9.84
CA ALA A 675 -12.80 -2.88 -8.94
C ALA A 675 -14.30 -2.76 -8.57
N LEU A 676 -15.20 -3.02 -9.51
CA LEU A 676 -16.64 -2.95 -9.29
C LEU A 676 -17.15 -4.05 -8.35
N HIS A 677 -16.59 -5.26 -8.39
CA HIS A 677 -16.92 -6.33 -7.44
C HIS A 677 -16.58 -5.93 -6.00
N ILE A 678 -15.38 -5.34 -5.80
CA ILE A 678 -14.94 -4.89 -4.47
C ILE A 678 -15.83 -3.76 -3.97
N ALA A 679 -16.10 -2.75 -4.81
CA ALA A 679 -16.96 -1.62 -4.45
C ALA A 679 -18.39 -2.07 -4.08
N ALA A 680 -18.95 -3.00 -4.85
CA ALA A 680 -20.28 -3.56 -4.60
C ALA A 680 -20.34 -4.36 -3.29
N SER A 681 -19.34 -5.21 -3.01
CA SER A 681 -19.26 -5.99 -1.77
C SER A 681 -19.10 -5.10 -0.52
N LYS A 682 -18.30 -4.03 -0.63
CA LYS A 682 -17.94 -3.12 0.48
C LYS A 682 -18.94 -1.98 0.73
N ALA A 683 -20.05 -1.90 -0.01
CA ALA A 683 -21.04 -0.83 0.08
C ALA A 683 -20.53 0.57 -0.34
N CYS A 684 -19.50 0.65 -1.19
CA CYS A 684 -18.90 1.93 -1.61
C CYS A 684 -19.73 2.59 -2.74
N THR A 685 -20.95 3.05 -2.44
CA THR A 685 -21.94 3.53 -3.43
C THR A 685 -21.39 4.61 -4.37
N LEU A 686 -20.63 5.59 -3.86
CA LEU A 686 -20.04 6.64 -4.69
C LEU A 686 -18.99 6.10 -5.67
N ILE A 687 -18.17 5.14 -5.22
CA ILE A 687 -17.16 4.49 -6.07
C ILE A 687 -17.84 3.59 -7.12
N VAL A 688 -18.96 2.95 -6.79
CA VAL A 688 -19.78 2.22 -7.77
C VAL A 688 -20.23 3.17 -8.89
N CYS A 689 -20.85 4.31 -8.54
CA CYS A 689 -21.23 5.33 -9.52
C CYS A 689 -20.03 5.77 -10.39
N GLN A 690 -18.87 6.01 -9.77
CA GLN A 690 -17.64 6.40 -10.46
C GLN A 690 -17.18 5.36 -11.47
N LEU A 691 -17.06 4.10 -11.04
CA LEU A 691 -16.60 3.01 -11.89
C LEU A 691 -17.56 2.78 -13.07
N MET A 692 -18.87 2.86 -12.84
CA MET A 692 -19.89 2.75 -13.88
C MET A 692 -19.78 3.89 -14.92
N LYS A 693 -19.66 5.16 -14.47
CA LYS A 693 -19.39 6.33 -15.36
C LYS A 693 -18.11 6.18 -16.18
N ARG A 694 -17.17 5.34 -15.74
CA ARG A 694 -15.86 5.10 -16.38
C ARG A 694 -15.86 3.81 -17.21
N GLY A 695 -17.02 3.17 -17.40
CA GLY A 695 -17.20 2.00 -18.26
C GLY A 695 -16.83 0.67 -17.61
N ALA A 696 -17.01 0.54 -16.28
CA ALA A 696 -16.86 -0.75 -15.61
C ALA A 696 -17.89 -1.76 -16.13
N ASP A 697 -17.43 -2.95 -16.50
CA ASP A 697 -18.28 -4.02 -17.00
C ASP A 697 -18.86 -4.82 -15.83
N GLN A 698 -20.17 -4.62 -15.59
CA GLN A 698 -20.92 -5.28 -14.53
C GLN A 698 -21.28 -6.74 -14.83
N ARG A 699 -20.99 -7.24 -16.05
CA ARG A 699 -21.30 -8.62 -16.47
C ARG A 699 -20.16 -9.60 -16.17
N LEU A 700 -18.98 -9.08 -15.85
CA LEU A 700 -17.83 -9.89 -15.50
C LEU A 700 -18.11 -10.68 -14.21
N LYS A 701 -17.62 -11.91 -14.18
CA LYS A 701 -17.79 -12.82 -13.04
C LYS A 701 -16.45 -13.11 -12.39
N ASN A 702 -16.46 -13.14 -11.06
CA ASN A 702 -15.30 -13.50 -10.27
C ASN A 702 -15.04 -15.02 -10.25
N ARG A 703 -14.05 -15.46 -9.45
CA ARG A 703 -13.71 -16.88 -9.29
C ARG A 703 -14.84 -17.74 -8.71
N LEU A 704 -15.79 -17.14 -7.98
CA LEU A 704 -16.98 -17.81 -7.44
C LEU A 704 -18.17 -17.77 -8.41
N ASN A 705 -17.97 -17.29 -9.64
CA ASN A 705 -19.01 -17.14 -10.67
C ASN A 705 -20.11 -16.12 -10.29
N GLU A 706 -19.76 -15.14 -9.45
CA GLU A 706 -20.62 -14.05 -8.99
C GLU A 706 -20.31 -12.77 -9.76
N THR A 707 -21.34 -12.00 -10.07
CA THR A 707 -21.26 -10.63 -10.61
C THR A 707 -21.19 -9.59 -9.48
N PRO A 708 -20.84 -8.32 -9.76
CA PRO A 708 -20.97 -7.26 -8.76
C PRO A 708 -22.40 -7.11 -8.21
N LEU A 709 -23.42 -7.41 -9.03
CA LEU A 709 -24.82 -7.38 -8.61
C LEU A 709 -25.11 -8.49 -7.58
N ASP A 710 -24.58 -9.69 -7.78
CA ASP A 710 -24.75 -10.81 -6.83
C ASP A 710 -24.15 -10.45 -5.46
N LEU A 711 -22.94 -9.86 -5.45
CA LEU A 711 -22.28 -9.39 -4.22
C LEU A 711 -23.07 -8.27 -3.53
N ALA A 712 -23.67 -7.34 -4.29
CA ALA A 712 -24.51 -6.29 -3.74
C ALA A 712 -25.81 -6.83 -3.12
N ILE A 713 -26.41 -7.86 -3.72
CA ILE A 713 -27.60 -8.54 -3.19
C ILE A 713 -27.25 -9.30 -1.91
N GLU A 714 -26.16 -10.07 -1.90
CA GLU A 714 -25.69 -10.80 -0.72
C GLU A 714 -25.39 -9.84 0.44
N GLY A 715 -24.73 -8.72 0.14
CA GLY A 715 -24.43 -7.64 1.10
C GLY A 715 -25.64 -6.80 1.53
N LYS A 716 -26.80 -6.96 0.89
CA LYS A 716 -28.04 -6.18 1.11
C LYS A 716 -27.89 -4.67 0.85
N HIS A 717 -27.07 -4.31 -0.14
CA HIS A 717 -26.77 -2.91 -0.49
C HIS A 717 -27.79 -2.36 -1.49
N ALA A 718 -29.00 -2.03 -1.00
CA ALA A 718 -30.17 -1.70 -1.83
C ALA A 718 -29.92 -0.58 -2.88
N ASP A 719 -29.20 0.48 -2.51
CA ASP A 719 -28.90 1.59 -3.43
C ASP A 719 -27.97 1.10 -4.59
N ILE A 720 -26.98 0.26 -4.30
CA ILE A 720 -26.07 -0.34 -5.30
C ILE A 720 -26.81 -1.33 -6.20
N VAL A 721 -27.69 -2.16 -5.64
CA VAL A 721 -28.55 -3.07 -6.41
C VAL A 721 -29.43 -2.29 -7.40
N THR A 722 -29.95 -1.14 -6.96
CA THR A 722 -30.74 -0.26 -7.83
C THR A 722 -29.89 0.31 -8.96
N LEU A 723 -28.69 0.83 -8.65
CA LEU A 723 -27.76 1.37 -9.66
C LEU A 723 -27.40 0.34 -10.73
N LEU A 724 -26.98 -0.86 -10.32
CA LEU A 724 -26.54 -1.92 -11.25
C LEU A 724 -27.70 -2.42 -12.13
N ARG A 725 -28.90 -2.60 -11.57
CA ARG A 725 -30.09 -3.00 -12.36
C ARG A 725 -30.51 -1.93 -13.37
N VAL A 726 -30.49 -0.66 -12.98
CA VAL A 726 -30.84 0.44 -13.88
C VAL A 726 -29.85 0.54 -15.04
N GLN A 727 -28.55 0.34 -14.77
CA GLN A 727 -27.53 0.26 -15.81
C GLN A 727 -27.66 -1.00 -16.67
N GLU A 728 -28.06 -2.14 -16.11
CA GLU A 728 -28.28 -3.37 -16.88
C GLU A 728 -29.41 -3.16 -17.91
N MET A 729 -30.53 -2.56 -17.47
CA MET A 729 -31.61 -2.18 -18.37
C MET A 729 -31.11 -1.22 -19.45
N ARG A 730 -30.28 -0.22 -19.12
CA ARG A 730 -29.69 0.69 -20.11
C ARG A 730 -28.94 -0.07 -21.21
N ASP A 731 -28.10 -1.03 -20.81
CA ASP A 731 -27.27 -1.77 -21.76
C ASP A 731 -28.11 -2.69 -22.68
N GLU A 732 -29.30 -3.12 -22.24
CA GLU A 732 -30.26 -3.90 -23.04
C GLU A 732 -30.96 -3.07 -24.13
N PHE A 733 -31.10 -1.75 -23.92
CA PHE A 733 -31.74 -0.83 -24.87
C PHE A 733 -30.74 -0.13 -25.83
N CYS A 734 -29.48 -0.58 -25.89
CA CYS A 734 -28.39 0.05 -26.65
C CYS A 734 -28.52 0.07 -28.18
N ASP A 735 -29.57 -0.53 -28.76
CA ASP A 735 -29.75 -0.62 -30.22
C ASP A 735 -30.64 0.49 -30.83
N GLU A 736 -31.14 1.45 -30.04
CA GLU A 736 -31.98 2.56 -30.53
C GLU A 736 -31.27 3.93 -30.44
N PHE A 737 -31.24 4.67 -31.56
CA PHE A 737 -30.83 6.08 -31.57
C PHE A 737 -31.81 6.88 -30.69
N ASN A 738 -31.33 7.44 -29.57
CA ASN A 738 -32.07 8.01 -28.43
C ASN A 738 -32.68 6.96 -27.49
N ASN A 739 -31.84 6.26 -26.74
CA ASN A 739 -32.30 5.40 -25.65
C ASN A 739 -32.89 6.26 -24.52
N PRO A 740 -34.21 6.21 -24.24
CA PRO A 740 -34.83 6.98 -23.17
C PRO A 740 -34.30 6.64 -21.76
N MET A 741 -33.58 5.51 -21.63
CA MET A 741 -32.92 5.13 -20.38
C MET A 741 -31.64 5.94 -20.09
N ASP A 742 -31.02 6.60 -21.07
CA ASP A 742 -29.77 7.35 -20.85
C ASP A 742 -29.96 8.46 -19.80
N GLU A 743 -31.02 9.28 -19.92
CA GLU A 743 -31.35 10.32 -18.92
C GLU A 743 -31.75 9.69 -17.58
N THR A 744 -32.54 8.62 -17.62
CA THR A 744 -33.06 7.95 -16.41
C THR A 744 -31.92 7.40 -15.54
N VAL A 745 -30.91 6.79 -16.17
CA VAL A 745 -29.76 6.22 -15.46
C VAL A 745 -28.91 7.33 -14.83
N ASP A 746 -28.60 8.38 -15.59
CA ASP A 746 -27.81 9.50 -15.09
C ASP A 746 -28.52 10.23 -13.94
N ASP A 747 -29.84 10.42 -14.03
CA ASP A 747 -30.67 11.00 -12.96
C ASP A 747 -30.65 10.13 -11.69
N VAL A 748 -30.84 8.81 -11.82
CA VAL A 748 -30.77 7.88 -10.69
C VAL A 748 -29.37 7.87 -10.07
N MET A 749 -28.31 7.84 -10.87
CA MET A 749 -26.93 7.94 -10.37
C MET A 749 -26.70 9.25 -9.63
N GLN A 750 -27.22 10.37 -10.15
CA GLN A 750 -27.06 11.69 -9.56
C GLN A 750 -27.84 11.82 -8.24
N ASP A 751 -29.07 11.31 -8.18
CA ASP A 751 -29.91 11.36 -6.99
C ASP A 751 -29.36 10.48 -5.85
N ILE A 752 -28.91 9.26 -6.18
CA ILE A 752 -28.25 8.39 -5.20
C ILE A 752 -26.93 9.02 -4.74
N SER A 753 -26.14 9.59 -5.65
CA SER A 753 -24.90 10.28 -5.28
C SER A 753 -25.16 11.47 -4.35
N ARG A 754 -26.17 12.31 -4.65
CA ARG A 754 -26.59 13.45 -3.79
C ARG A 754 -27.17 13.03 -2.45
N LYS A 755 -27.75 11.83 -2.36
CA LYS A 755 -28.25 11.22 -1.13
C LYS A 755 -27.11 10.73 -0.24
N VAL A 756 -26.07 10.12 -0.85
CA VAL A 756 -24.91 9.58 -0.12
C VAL A 756 -23.90 10.67 0.24
N ASP A 757 -23.66 11.63 -0.66
CA ASP A 757 -22.78 12.78 -0.42
C ASP A 757 -23.59 14.09 -0.63
N PRO A 758 -24.13 14.66 0.45
CA PRO A 758 -24.88 15.92 0.40
C PRO A 758 -24.07 17.09 -0.18
N SER A 759 -22.73 17.01 -0.19
CA SER A 759 -21.86 18.04 -0.78
C SER A 759 -21.96 18.11 -2.31
N LEU A 760 -22.68 17.18 -2.95
CA LEU A 760 -22.90 17.14 -4.41
C LEU A 760 -24.16 17.91 -4.87
N ARG A 761 -24.89 18.53 -3.94
CA ARG A 761 -25.99 19.47 -4.24
C ARG A 761 -25.43 20.87 -4.53
#